data_AF-A0A094GZT6-F1
#
_entry.id   AF-A0A094GZT6-F1
#
_cell.length_a   1.000
_cell.length_b   1.000
_cell.length_c   1.000
_cell.angle_alpha   90.00
_cell.angle_beta   90.00
_cell.angle_gamma   90.00
#
_symmetry.space_group_name_H-M   'P 1'
#
loop_
_entity.id
_entity.type
_entity.pdbx_description
1 polymer ?
#
loop_
_entity_poly.entity_id
_entity_poly.type
_entity_poly.pdbx_seq_one_letter_code
_entity_poly.pdbx_strand_id
1 'polypeptide(L)'
;MRPHGLTSLASLVSLSLYCTQGVTQELPPGLPLQYASTAPGVAVTNGTKLRILPVGDSITVGWLGDDHNGYRKQLRSDLSADKVVFAGTERYGSMDDPYFAAWSGKTIKYMHDHIDASLAQKPNVILLHAGTNDMSPDISVSTEGRDPAAAAERLGALIDKMIQKCPDATILVAMIISTTRPAQAPQTAQFQALVPGVVQTRSAAGKHVIAVDFTRFPTALLRDGIHPTDGGYRTMGDWWYDFMTQIPPSWISVPEGPDPVRDISSNGGPDENIPPLDWGTSPITVKTPSEIFEAGKTASLESRKICKVNPHWYSTGKLASGRGVNGDFKFRSKWESVGQVMPATGLDPKFARLHDMDGDGKADYVWIDPDTGAIRCWLNKYPNTWVKAGNDGLLADGRGPSDSIFLADMNGDGLDDYLVVNPDDGSADIYWNHGPDAGWAHGWKFVEGGQIASGVPHANWKTLRLADMNGDGRADYLTIGVRGSAALWLNQGSLGTDVKWLGQGGITAGSGVTDLDTIFFADIDGDGRDDYLIFDDEAGISGYLNIMTQKSGLPLFAKQEGNQPIAAGIKNTKNWRDIRIADVDGDGKADYSYIASDGSVHLWLNRGSADTSRASDSVVFADIDGDTIDDYVILGHDSGSISVYLNKGPDEGMGWKFEALNGGEPIASGRAPASQIIFADINRDDLDDYLVLDPVTGALRVWLNEGRDSGSATGWKFKEMGQIASGLGPGARVRMADIDGDGYADYIFLKPNGGTTIYRNNWSEGGPGNYFVPFPKMDASGINENPDEIQFVDINGDEKADYVWTRKIDGVAKVWYNNYEFKEEGDEDKSRYGWREGGVFASGVGANGDNVRYAIMDKSGRASYVVLDPATGAPAAWLNGCDDKGDSPRGPVSCEGGVANNPYHPAGDSFGWAVYIPEPIGLTPAYEVQECGNHFLKVLKKQGGCETPTSWGCDAYGRGVLLHFDTSIFCGKGQVQKAVWDSTNPQIGGECINHGNSQDKWSGKSPIEILLGILSLLPGPSKGKS
;
A
#
# COMPACT_ATOMS: atom_id res chain seq x y z
N MET A 1 66.47 46.84 -35.73
CA MET A 1 67.52 46.81 -34.69
C MET A 1 67.24 45.61 -33.79
N ARG A 2 68.19 44.66 -33.70
CA ARG A 2 68.30 43.68 -32.60
C ARG A 2 68.88 44.40 -31.34
N PRO A 3 69.08 43.80 -30.14
CA PRO A 3 68.91 42.37 -29.73
C PRO A 3 68.37 42.06 -28.29
N HIS A 4 68.12 40.75 -28.04
CA HIS A 4 68.45 39.82 -26.89
C HIS A 4 68.30 40.26 -25.40
N GLY A 5 68.02 39.45 -24.37
CA GLY A 5 67.83 38.00 -24.12
C GLY A 5 68.14 37.63 -22.63
N LEU A 6 67.49 36.57 -22.09
CA LEU A 6 67.92 35.57 -21.07
C LEU A 6 68.05 35.82 -19.51
N THR A 7 67.58 34.77 -18.79
CA THR A 7 67.98 34.12 -17.49
C THR A 7 67.56 34.61 -16.08
N SER A 8 66.56 33.91 -15.49
CA SER A 8 66.52 32.95 -14.33
C SER A 8 67.36 33.08 -13.02
N LEU A 9 66.71 32.63 -11.91
CA LEU A 9 67.16 31.97 -10.65
C LEU A 9 67.31 32.74 -9.29
N ALA A 10 66.26 32.57 -8.45
CA ALA A 10 66.22 31.94 -7.11
C ALA A 10 66.87 32.52 -5.82
N SER A 11 66.01 32.60 -4.77
CA SER A 11 66.19 32.12 -3.37
C SER A 11 67.12 32.91 -2.42
N LEU A 12 66.95 33.05 -1.09
CA LEU A 12 66.03 32.52 -0.05
C LEU A 12 66.39 33.21 1.31
N VAL A 13 65.45 33.20 2.28
CA VAL A 13 65.63 33.01 3.75
C VAL A 13 65.76 34.22 4.71
N SER A 14 64.63 34.46 5.40
CA SER A 14 64.42 34.45 6.87
C SER A 14 64.62 35.70 7.74
N LEU A 15 63.57 36.04 8.50
CA LEU A 15 63.60 35.79 9.94
C LEU A 15 62.19 35.68 10.57
N SER A 16 61.97 34.56 11.23
CA SER A 16 60.89 34.27 12.18
C SER A 16 61.19 34.91 13.55
N LEU A 17 60.17 35.37 14.27
CA LEU A 17 59.86 35.15 15.70
C LEU A 17 59.01 36.32 16.24
N TYR A 18 57.77 36.03 16.65
CA TYR A 18 57.41 36.09 18.06
C TYR A 18 56.26 35.13 18.32
N CYS A 19 56.52 34.20 19.23
CA CYS A 19 55.55 33.32 19.85
C CYS A 19 54.85 34.11 20.98
N THR A 20 53.78 33.52 21.53
CA THR A 20 53.15 33.84 22.82
C THR A 20 52.40 35.16 22.95
N GLN A 21 51.13 35.15 22.55
CA GLN A 21 50.01 35.49 23.45
C GLN A 21 48.74 34.90 22.82
N GLY A 22 48.03 34.05 23.59
CA GLY A 22 46.73 33.55 23.19
C GLY A 22 45.77 34.73 23.06
N VAL A 23 45.51 35.15 21.83
CA VAL A 23 44.35 35.96 21.51
C VAL A 23 43.36 34.99 20.87
N THR A 24 42.41 34.53 21.67
CA THR A 24 41.18 33.93 21.18
C THR A 24 40.56 34.93 20.21
N GLN A 25 40.59 34.64 18.90
CA GLN A 25 39.74 35.36 17.95
C GLN A 25 38.30 35.01 18.33
N GLU A 26 37.65 35.88 19.08
CA GLU A 26 36.21 35.81 19.26
C GLU A 26 35.56 36.10 17.90
N LEU A 27 34.76 35.15 17.41
CA LEU A 27 33.93 35.33 16.22
C LEU A 27 33.03 36.57 16.43
N PRO A 28 32.85 37.44 15.42
CA PRO A 28 31.98 38.60 15.55
C PRO A 28 30.56 38.16 15.93
N PRO A 29 29.95 38.73 16.98
CA PRO A 29 28.68 38.24 17.52
C PRO A 29 27.54 38.40 16.50
N GLY A 30 27.01 37.27 16.03
CA GLY A 30 25.77 37.18 15.27
C GLY A 30 25.85 37.41 13.76
N LEU A 31 27.05 37.56 13.17
CA LEU A 31 27.20 37.63 11.71
C LEU A 31 27.44 36.22 11.12
N PRO A 32 26.73 35.82 10.05
CA PRO A 32 27.01 34.56 9.35
C PRO A 32 28.42 34.51 8.79
N LEU A 33 29.07 33.35 8.89
CA LEU A 33 30.36 33.11 8.24
C LEU A 33 30.21 33.20 6.72
N GLN A 34 31.23 33.77 6.09
CA GLN A 34 31.28 33.98 4.64
C GLN A 34 32.34 33.07 4.04
N TYR A 35 32.10 32.59 2.82
CA TYR A 35 33.04 31.70 2.15
C TYR A 35 34.38 32.42 1.91
N ALA A 36 35.46 31.84 2.45
CA ALA A 36 36.80 32.43 2.45
C ALA A 36 37.78 31.73 1.48
N SER A 37 37.32 30.69 0.76
CA SER A 37 38.12 29.93 -0.22
C SER A 37 39.37 29.26 0.39
N THR A 38 39.21 28.65 1.56
CA THR A 38 40.27 27.89 2.24
C THR A 38 40.71 26.69 1.39
N ALA A 39 42.01 26.49 1.26
CA ALA A 39 42.57 25.37 0.50
C ALA A 39 42.33 24.04 1.24
N PRO A 40 41.98 22.96 0.54
CA PRO A 40 41.83 21.61 1.12
C PRO A 40 43.04 21.16 1.94
N GLY A 41 42.80 20.33 2.97
CA GLY A 41 43.85 19.70 3.78
C GLY A 41 44.43 20.56 4.90
N VAL A 42 43.88 21.75 5.16
CA VAL A 42 44.06 22.46 6.44
C VAL A 42 43.22 21.79 7.51
N ALA A 43 43.86 21.32 8.59
CA ALA A 43 43.16 20.66 9.69
C ALA A 43 42.21 21.64 10.41
N VAL A 44 40.96 21.26 10.60
CA VAL A 44 39.95 22.06 11.34
C VAL A 44 40.35 22.19 12.80
N THR A 45 40.86 21.10 13.39
CA THR A 45 41.45 21.11 14.73
C THR A 45 42.65 20.19 14.81
N ASN A 46 43.73 20.62 15.46
CA ASN A 46 44.92 19.79 15.54
C ASN A 46 44.70 18.58 16.47
N GLY A 47 44.61 17.38 15.89
CA GLY A 47 44.59 16.10 16.60
C GLY A 47 43.24 15.69 17.22
N THR A 48 42.19 16.50 17.09
CA THR A 48 40.84 16.13 17.56
C THR A 48 40.05 15.47 16.43
N LYS A 49 39.46 14.30 16.70
CA LYS A 49 38.63 13.56 15.74
C LYS A 49 37.31 14.29 15.51
N LEU A 50 36.89 14.43 14.26
CA LEU A 50 35.61 15.00 13.87
C LEU A 50 34.59 13.87 13.72
N ARG A 51 33.56 13.86 14.58
CA ARG A 51 32.35 13.07 14.41
C ARG A 51 31.24 13.98 13.88
N ILE A 52 31.07 13.97 12.57
CA ILE A 52 30.25 14.93 11.83
C ILE A 52 28.87 14.33 11.57
N LEU A 53 27.80 15.01 11.96
CA LEU A 53 26.43 14.66 11.57
C LEU A 53 25.92 15.65 10.51
N PRO A 54 25.84 15.25 9.22
CA PRO A 54 25.12 16.01 8.20
C PRO A 54 23.61 15.85 8.40
N VAL A 55 22.89 16.96 8.47
CA VAL A 55 21.44 17.01 8.70
C VAL A 55 20.79 17.85 7.61
N GLY A 56 19.69 17.36 7.02
CA GLY A 56 18.95 18.17 6.07
C GLY A 56 17.90 17.45 5.25
N ASP A 57 17.69 17.92 4.03
CA ASP A 57 16.73 17.37 3.07
C ASP A 57 17.43 16.68 1.88
N SER A 58 16.76 16.60 0.72
CA SER A 58 17.27 15.99 -0.51
C SER A 58 18.62 16.56 -0.97
N ILE A 59 18.95 17.80 -0.59
CA ILE A 59 20.26 18.39 -0.87
C ILE A 59 21.35 17.70 -0.04
N THR A 60 21.11 17.43 1.24
CA THR A 60 22.06 16.69 2.09
C THR A 60 22.16 15.21 1.70
N VAL A 61 21.04 14.61 1.26
CA VAL A 61 21.00 13.24 0.71
C VAL A 61 21.95 13.12 -0.49
N GLY A 62 21.91 14.09 -1.41
CA GLY A 62 22.61 14.02 -2.70
C GLY A 62 21.69 13.66 -3.86
N TRP A 63 20.40 13.96 -3.73
CA TRP A 63 19.39 13.72 -4.75
C TRP A 63 19.79 14.38 -6.08
N LEU A 64 19.66 13.64 -7.19
CA LEU A 64 20.07 14.08 -8.53
C LEU A 64 21.59 14.18 -8.80
N GLY A 65 22.44 13.80 -7.84
CA GLY A 65 23.87 13.59 -8.09
C GLY A 65 24.14 12.16 -8.55
N ASP A 66 25.08 11.97 -9.48
CA ASP A 66 25.38 10.67 -10.12
C ASP A 66 25.87 9.63 -9.11
N ASP A 67 26.49 10.07 -8.00
CA ASP A 67 27.08 9.19 -6.98
C ASP A 67 26.33 9.19 -5.65
N HIS A 68 25.23 9.95 -5.57
CA HIS A 68 24.34 10.13 -4.43
C HIS A 68 25.03 10.46 -3.08
N ASN A 69 26.25 10.99 -3.11
CA ASN A 69 26.97 11.36 -1.88
C ASN A 69 26.60 12.75 -1.35
N GLY A 70 25.89 13.54 -2.17
CA GLY A 70 25.69 14.96 -1.93
C GLY A 70 27.04 15.67 -1.75
N TYR A 71 27.12 16.61 -0.81
CA TYR A 71 28.36 17.33 -0.52
C TYR A 71 29.37 16.54 0.33
N ARG A 72 28.97 15.38 0.88
CA ARG A 72 29.69 14.69 1.97
C ARG A 72 31.02 14.10 1.51
N LYS A 73 31.08 13.58 0.27
CA LYS A 73 32.31 12.99 -0.30
C LYS A 73 33.39 14.04 -0.53
N GLN A 74 33.02 15.20 -1.09
CA GLN A 74 33.97 16.30 -1.29
C GLN A 74 34.42 16.88 0.06
N LEU A 75 33.49 17.10 1.00
CA LEU A 75 33.82 17.51 2.36
C LEU A 75 34.83 16.56 3.02
N ARG A 76 34.63 15.24 2.90
CA ARG A 76 35.57 14.24 3.42
C ARG A 76 36.95 14.34 2.76
N SER A 77 36.98 14.58 1.45
CA SER A 77 38.22 14.78 0.69
C SER A 77 38.98 16.01 1.18
N ASP A 78 38.30 17.11 1.45
CA ASP A 78 38.97 18.34 1.88
C ASP A 78 39.42 18.30 3.33
N LEU A 79 38.75 17.51 4.17
CA LEU A 79 39.17 17.18 5.54
C LEU A 79 40.29 16.13 5.59
N SER A 80 41.11 15.99 4.55
CA SER A 80 42.14 14.94 4.46
C SER A 80 43.21 14.98 5.57
N ALA A 81 43.36 16.11 6.27
CA ALA A 81 44.28 16.26 7.40
C ALA A 81 43.62 15.96 8.76
N ASP A 82 42.30 15.79 8.81
CA ASP A 82 41.54 15.47 10.01
C ASP A 82 41.16 13.98 10.03
N LYS A 83 40.97 13.44 11.24
CA LYS A 83 40.34 12.12 11.40
C LYS A 83 38.82 12.32 11.42
N VAL A 84 38.13 11.84 10.40
CA VAL A 84 36.67 12.02 10.23
C VAL A 84 35.92 10.70 10.39
N VAL A 85 34.80 10.76 11.09
CA VAL A 85 33.74 9.74 11.14
C VAL A 85 32.42 10.46 10.93
N PHE A 86 31.61 10.05 9.97
CA PHE A 86 30.25 10.55 9.86
C PHE A 86 29.37 9.88 10.91
N ALA A 87 28.41 10.61 11.45
CA ALA A 87 27.34 10.12 12.32
C ALA A 87 26.02 10.19 11.56
N GLY A 88 25.03 9.43 12.04
CA GLY A 88 23.71 9.37 11.42
C GLY A 88 23.19 7.95 11.31
N THR A 89 21.88 7.84 11.17
CA THR A 89 21.14 6.58 11.01
C THR A 89 20.78 6.30 9.56
N GLU A 90 20.73 7.33 8.71
CA GLU A 90 20.53 7.17 7.26
C GLU A 90 21.87 6.86 6.58
N ARG A 91 21.85 6.08 5.50
CA ARG A 91 23.04 5.71 4.71
C ARG A 91 22.69 5.65 3.22
N TYR A 92 23.40 6.43 2.40
CA TYR A 92 23.18 6.50 0.95
C TYR A 92 24.37 7.17 0.24
N GLY A 93 24.67 6.73 -0.97
CA GLY A 93 25.82 7.19 -1.78
C GLY A 93 27.03 6.24 -1.76
N SER A 94 27.89 6.38 -2.77
CA SER A 94 29.05 5.50 -3.02
C SER A 94 30.32 5.79 -2.19
N MET A 95 30.30 6.75 -1.26
CA MET A 95 31.47 7.09 -0.44
C MET A 95 31.67 6.14 0.76
N ASP A 96 32.90 6.04 1.24
CA ASP A 96 33.18 5.42 2.54
C ASP A 96 32.46 6.19 3.66
N ASP A 97 31.91 5.46 4.63
CA ASP A 97 31.12 5.99 5.77
C ASP A 97 30.00 6.98 5.33
N PRO A 98 29.04 6.56 4.48
CA PRO A 98 28.10 7.47 3.83
C PRO A 98 26.88 7.78 4.72
N TYR A 99 27.08 7.97 6.02
CA TYR A 99 26.00 8.15 7.00
C TYR A 99 25.62 9.62 7.21
N PHE A 100 24.34 9.86 7.51
CA PHE A 100 23.76 11.19 7.72
C PHE A 100 22.38 11.11 8.41
N ALA A 101 21.71 12.26 8.60
CA ALA A 101 20.33 12.37 9.08
C ALA A 101 19.54 13.36 8.20
N ALA A 102 19.14 12.91 7.02
CA ALA A 102 18.44 13.74 6.05
C ALA A 102 17.38 12.95 5.30
N TRP A 103 16.31 13.62 4.91
CA TRP A 103 15.15 12.96 4.31
C TRP A 103 14.62 13.79 3.13
N SER A 104 14.62 13.19 1.94
CA SER A 104 14.15 13.84 0.71
C SER A 104 12.68 14.23 0.83
N GLY A 105 12.36 15.45 0.38
CA GLY A 105 10.99 15.98 0.42
C GLY A 105 10.42 16.27 1.82
N LYS A 106 11.22 16.17 2.89
CA LYS A 106 10.78 16.41 4.27
C LYS A 106 11.15 17.80 4.79
N THR A 107 10.28 18.37 5.62
CA THR A 107 10.43 19.68 6.24
C THR A 107 11.23 19.63 7.55
N ILE A 108 11.52 20.80 8.12
CA ILE A 108 12.20 20.94 9.41
C ILE A 108 11.43 20.21 10.54
N LYS A 109 10.09 20.18 10.51
CA LYS A 109 9.29 19.49 11.54
C LYS A 109 9.57 18.00 11.54
N TYR A 110 9.56 17.39 10.36
CA TYR A 110 9.88 15.97 10.22
C TYR A 110 11.29 15.67 10.73
N MET A 111 12.28 16.49 10.35
CA MET A 111 13.66 16.35 10.85
C MET A 111 13.71 16.41 12.38
N HIS A 112 13.02 17.38 12.99
CA HIS A 112 12.93 17.49 14.45
C HIS A 112 12.37 16.22 15.10
N ASP A 113 11.36 15.60 14.50
CA ASP A 113 10.71 14.43 15.09
C ASP A 113 11.55 13.15 14.97
N HIS A 114 12.43 13.05 13.96
CA HIS A 114 13.13 11.81 13.62
C HIS A 114 14.64 11.80 13.96
N ILE A 115 15.22 12.95 14.32
CA ILE A 115 16.68 13.08 14.50
C ILE A 115 17.24 12.42 15.78
N ASP A 116 16.38 12.04 16.74
CA ASP A 116 16.81 11.60 18.08
C ASP A 116 17.80 10.42 18.06
N ALA A 117 17.60 9.43 17.19
CA ALA A 117 18.49 8.27 17.06
C ALA A 117 19.88 8.64 16.49
N SER A 118 19.91 9.62 15.57
CA SER A 118 21.18 10.15 15.03
C SER A 118 21.94 10.98 16.07
N LEU A 119 21.24 11.73 16.92
CA LEU A 119 21.87 12.48 18.03
C LEU A 119 22.39 11.57 19.15
N ALA A 120 21.81 10.38 19.32
CA ALA A 120 22.30 9.39 20.27
C ALA A 120 23.74 8.93 19.97
N GLN A 121 24.21 9.10 18.73
CA GLN A 121 25.59 8.83 18.31
C GLN A 121 26.61 9.90 18.75
N LYS A 122 26.14 10.94 19.46
CA LYS A 122 26.98 11.99 20.06
C LYS A 122 27.98 12.63 19.08
N PRO A 123 27.53 13.21 17.95
CA PRO A 123 28.39 14.01 17.10
C PRO A 123 28.97 15.21 17.88
N ASN A 124 30.21 15.60 17.57
CA ASN A 124 30.81 16.84 18.07
C ASN A 124 30.74 17.99 17.04
N VAL A 125 30.33 17.69 15.80
CA VAL A 125 30.03 18.68 14.76
C VAL A 125 28.72 18.30 14.08
N ILE A 126 27.79 19.26 13.94
CA ILE A 126 26.53 19.08 13.22
C ILE A 126 26.47 20.11 12.08
N LEU A 127 26.24 19.65 10.86
CA LEU A 127 26.06 20.48 9.68
C LEU A 127 24.58 20.48 9.31
N LEU A 128 23.87 21.57 9.54
CA LEU A 128 22.42 21.66 9.38
C LEU A 128 22.06 22.50 8.14
N HIS A 129 21.55 21.84 7.10
CA HIS A 129 20.95 22.48 5.92
C HIS A 129 19.48 22.08 5.83
N ALA A 130 18.58 22.91 6.37
CA ALA A 130 17.17 22.57 6.49
C ALA A 130 16.28 23.78 6.20
N GLY A 131 15.15 23.53 5.53
CA GLY A 131 14.13 24.52 5.21
C GLY A 131 13.85 24.67 3.71
N THR A 132 14.56 23.96 2.83
CA THR A 132 14.30 24.01 1.38
C THR A 132 12.86 23.60 1.07
N ASN A 133 12.42 22.48 1.66
CA ASN A 133 11.08 21.92 1.48
C ASN A 133 9.99 22.75 2.15
N ASP A 134 10.27 23.35 3.32
CA ASP A 134 9.34 24.28 3.97
C ASP A 134 8.97 25.44 3.04
N MET A 135 9.90 25.92 2.20
CA MET A 135 9.64 27.03 1.28
C MET A 135 8.90 26.61 0.00
N SER A 136 8.69 25.31 -0.23
CA SER A 136 8.15 24.79 -1.48
C SER A 136 6.75 25.34 -1.81
N PRO A 137 6.48 25.68 -3.09
CA PRO A 137 5.17 26.03 -3.59
C PRO A 137 4.20 24.82 -3.66
N ASP A 138 4.71 23.61 -3.47
CA ASP A 138 3.95 22.38 -3.40
C ASP A 138 3.55 22.06 -1.94
N ILE A 139 2.25 21.90 -1.70
CA ILE A 139 1.71 21.62 -0.35
C ILE A 139 1.92 20.17 0.09
N SER A 140 2.17 19.25 -0.85
CA SER A 140 2.56 17.87 -0.54
C SER A 140 3.98 17.79 0.03
N VAL A 141 4.82 18.80 -0.27
CA VAL A 141 6.21 18.91 0.21
C VAL A 141 6.31 19.83 1.43
N SER A 142 5.63 20.98 1.41
CA SER A 142 5.57 21.94 2.53
C SER A 142 4.41 21.61 3.48
N THR A 143 4.49 20.45 4.15
CA THR A 143 3.39 19.86 4.92
C THR A 143 2.94 20.70 6.12
N GLU A 144 3.83 21.50 6.72
CA GLU A 144 3.53 22.43 7.82
C GLU A 144 3.33 23.87 7.34
N GLY A 145 3.15 24.04 6.02
CA GLY A 145 2.99 25.34 5.38
C GLY A 145 4.30 26.10 5.16
N ARG A 146 4.21 27.09 4.27
CA ARG A 146 5.36 27.83 3.71
C ARG A 146 5.64 29.19 4.32
N ASP A 147 5.17 29.43 5.53
CA ASP A 147 5.48 30.65 6.26
C ASP A 147 6.95 30.63 6.72
N PRO A 148 7.82 31.54 6.21
CA PRO A 148 9.21 31.61 6.62
C PRO A 148 9.42 31.84 8.11
N ALA A 149 8.53 32.57 8.79
CA ALA A 149 8.63 32.82 10.23
C ALA A 149 8.37 31.53 11.03
N ALA A 150 7.27 30.82 10.72
CA ALA A 150 6.97 29.53 11.34
C ALA A 150 8.07 28.48 11.06
N ALA A 151 8.63 28.44 9.84
CA ALA A 151 9.77 27.58 9.51
C ALA A 151 11.01 27.94 10.34
N ALA A 152 11.28 29.23 10.56
CA ALA A 152 12.39 29.69 11.40
C ALA A 152 12.21 29.32 12.88
N GLU A 153 10.98 29.33 13.40
CA GLU A 153 10.65 28.83 14.74
C GLU A 153 10.93 27.33 14.85
N ARG A 154 10.48 26.53 13.86
CA ARG A 154 10.78 25.10 13.78
C ARG A 154 12.28 24.83 13.73
N LEU A 155 13.04 25.63 12.97
CA LEU A 155 14.49 25.53 12.89
C LEU A 155 15.13 25.78 14.26
N GLY A 156 14.63 26.79 14.98
CA GLY A 156 15.04 27.07 16.35
C GLY A 156 14.83 25.88 17.29
N ALA A 157 13.64 25.27 17.24
CA ALA A 157 13.32 24.10 18.05
C ALA A 157 14.20 22.88 17.72
N LEU A 158 14.49 22.66 16.43
CA LEU A 158 15.42 21.62 15.99
C LEU A 158 16.83 21.84 16.55
N ILE A 159 17.35 23.07 16.48
CA ILE A 159 18.66 23.42 17.05
C ILE A 159 18.65 23.24 18.58
N ASP A 160 17.59 23.63 19.27
CA ASP A 160 17.47 23.47 20.72
C ASP A 160 17.49 22.00 21.13
N LYS A 161 16.82 21.12 20.37
CA LYS A 161 16.90 19.66 20.56
C LYS A 161 18.33 19.14 20.35
N MET A 162 19.02 19.58 19.30
CA MET A 162 20.43 19.21 19.06
C MET A 162 21.34 19.62 20.22
N ILE A 163 21.21 20.86 20.71
CA ILE A 163 21.96 21.36 21.87
C ILE A 163 21.65 20.54 23.12
N GLN A 164 20.39 20.16 23.33
CA GLN A 164 19.97 19.39 24.49
C GLN A 164 20.58 17.98 24.50
N LYS A 165 20.61 17.32 23.34
CA LYS A 165 21.07 15.93 23.20
C LYS A 165 22.60 15.82 23.06
N CYS A 166 23.20 16.81 22.42
CA CYS A 166 24.63 16.90 22.13
C CYS A 166 25.17 18.27 22.59
N PRO A 167 25.26 18.53 23.91
CA PRO A 167 25.67 19.84 24.44
C PRO A 167 27.11 20.23 24.07
N ASP A 168 27.96 19.26 23.74
CA ASP A 168 29.35 19.45 23.35
C ASP A 168 29.52 19.64 21.82
N ALA A 169 28.44 19.56 21.04
CA ALA A 169 28.51 19.71 19.60
C ALA A 169 28.62 21.18 19.16
N THR A 170 29.46 21.44 18.16
CA THR A 170 29.39 22.67 17.38
C THR A 170 28.38 22.51 16.24
N ILE A 171 27.41 23.41 16.14
CA ILE A 171 26.34 23.37 15.13
C ILE A 171 26.53 24.50 14.12
N LEU A 172 26.76 24.14 12.86
CA LEU A 172 26.83 25.08 11.75
C LEU A 172 25.49 25.03 11.00
N VAL A 173 24.77 26.15 10.97
CA VAL A 173 23.42 26.25 10.41
C VAL A 173 23.47 27.03 9.11
N ALA A 174 23.17 26.35 8.00
CA ALA A 174 23.17 26.98 6.69
C ALA A 174 22.00 27.94 6.53
N MET A 175 22.31 29.16 6.08
CA MET A 175 21.35 29.95 5.31
C MET A 175 21.18 29.23 3.96
N ILE A 176 20.18 28.37 3.82
CA ILE A 176 20.01 27.44 2.69
C ILE A 176 20.30 28.06 1.31
N ILE A 177 20.78 27.26 0.36
CA ILE A 177 21.12 27.74 -0.98
C ILE A 177 19.91 28.38 -1.68
N SER A 178 20.18 29.37 -2.52
CA SER A 178 19.14 30.06 -3.31
C SER A 178 18.55 29.13 -4.39
N THR A 179 17.28 29.32 -4.73
CA THR A 179 16.58 28.57 -5.80
C THR A 179 16.40 29.43 -7.04
N THR A 180 16.35 28.81 -8.23
CA THR A 180 15.92 29.50 -9.47
C THR A 180 14.42 29.39 -9.73
N ARG A 181 13.66 28.68 -8.88
CA ARG A 181 12.21 28.53 -9.05
C ARG A 181 11.48 29.83 -8.62
N PRO A 182 10.79 30.54 -9.54
CA PRO A 182 10.21 31.85 -9.23
C PRO A 182 9.15 31.82 -8.13
N ALA A 183 8.39 30.72 -8.03
CA ALA A 183 7.33 30.55 -7.04
C ALA A 183 7.83 30.25 -5.62
N GLN A 184 9.11 29.89 -5.46
CA GLN A 184 9.74 29.51 -4.19
C GLN A 184 10.72 30.59 -3.70
N ALA A 185 11.39 31.28 -4.63
CA ALA A 185 12.46 32.22 -4.33
C ALA A 185 12.11 33.33 -3.31
N PRO A 186 10.92 33.96 -3.32
CA PRO A 186 10.58 34.99 -2.33
C PRO A 186 10.56 34.45 -0.89
N GLN A 187 9.98 33.27 -0.68
CA GLN A 187 9.90 32.61 0.62
C GLN A 187 11.30 32.16 1.08
N THR A 188 12.09 31.56 0.17
CA THR A 188 13.50 31.22 0.45
C THR A 188 14.31 32.43 0.90
N ALA A 189 14.18 33.58 0.23
CA ALA A 189 14.89 34.81 0.61
C ALA A 189 14.47 35.33 1.99
N GLN A 190 13.19 35.27 2.33
CA GLN A 190 12.69 35.65 3.64
C GLN A 190 13.20 34.70 4.73
N PHE A 191 13.17 33.39 4.49
CA PHE A 191 13.68 32.40 5.44
C PHE A 191 15.19 32.56 5.67
N GLN A 192 15.98 32.72 4.60
CA GLN A 192 17.42 33.01 4.69
C GLN A 192 17.71 34.22 5.58
N ALA A 193 16.91 35.30 5.49
CA ALA A 193 17.08 36.50 6.30
C ALA A 193 16.76 36.28 7.80
N LEU A 194 15.97 35.28 8.14
CA LEU A 194 15.58 34.96 9.52
C LEU A 194 16.59 34.04 10.23
N VAL A 195 17.28 33.16 9.50
CA VAL A 195 18.25 32.18 10.04
C VAL A 195 19.31 32.82 10.97
N PRO A 196 19.94 33.96 10.63
CA PRO A 196 20.92 34.60 11.51
C PRO A 196 20.35 34.95 12.89
N GLY A 197 19.10 35.42 12.96
CA GLY A 197 18.43 35.75 14.23
C GLY A 197 18.13 34.52 15.09
N VAL A 198 17.74 33.41 14.45
CA VAL A 198 17.54 32.10 15.11
C VAL A 198 18.84 31.64 15.75
N VAL A 199 19.95 31.68 15.01
CA VAL A 199 21.28 31.27 15.49
C VAL A 199 21.80 32.22 16.57
N GLN A 200 21.73 33.54 16.34
CA GLN A 200 22.26 34.56 17.25
C GLN A 200 21.66 34.42 18.65
N THR A 201 20.37 34.11 18.75
CA THR A 201 19.70 33.86 20.04
C THR A 201 20.39 32.77 20.86
N ARG A 202 20.82 31.67 20.22
CA ARG A 202 21.50 30.54 20.89
C ARG A 202 22.98 30.81 21.12
N SER A 203 23.64 31.47 20.17
CA SER A 203 25.05 31.90 20.31
C SER A 203 25.22 32.90 21.47
N ALA A 204 24.32 33.88 21.61
CA ALA A 204 24.31 34.83 22.72
C ALA A 204 24.03 34.17 24.08
N ALA A 205 23.38 32.99 24.08
CA ALA A 205 23.21 32.15 25.26
C ALA A 205 24.43 31.25 25.55
N GLY A 206 25.56 31.47 24.86
CA GLY A 206 26.82 30.75 25.06
C GLY A 206 26.87 29.36 24.42
N LYS A 207 25.95 29.04 23.49
CA LYS A 207 25.95 27.77 22.76
C LYS A 207 26.86 27.86 21.54
N HIS A 208 27.57 26.78 21.20
CA HIS A 208 28.44 26.70 20.02
C HIS A 208 27.61 26.53 18.74
N VAL A 209 26.80 27.54 18.39
CA VAL A 209 25.95 27.56 17.20
C VAL A 209 26.32 28.77 16.36
N ILE A 210 26.53 28.57 15.06
CA ILE A 210 26.87 29.64 14.12
C ILE A 210 26.13 29.48 12.79
N ALA A 211 25.76 30.61 12.18
CA ALA A 211 25.15 30.65 10.86
C ALA A 211 26.26 30.67 9.79
N VAL A 212 26.04 29.98 8.68
CA VAL A 212 26.96 29.97 7.53
C VAL A 212 26.20 30.38 6.26
N ASP A 213 26.79 31.30 5.48
CA ASP A 213 26.11 31.93 4.37
C ASP A 213 26.24 31.14 3.07
N PHE A 214 25.24 30.30 2.78
CA PHE A 214 25.10 29.61 1.49
C PHE A 214 24.28 30.42 0.46
N THR A 215 23.82 31.64 0.77
CA THR A 215 22.95 32.41 -0.14
C THR A 215 23.62 32.82 -1.44
N ARG A 216 24.96 32.90 -1.41
CA ARG A 216 25.81 33.23 -2.57
C ARG A 216 26.19 32.01 -3.42
N PHE A 217 25.70 30.82 -3.07
CA PHE A 217 25.97 29.61 -3.85
C PHE A 217 25.51 29.79 -5.31
N PRO A 218 26.35 29.48 -6.31
CA PRO A 218 26.01 29.77 -7.70
C PRO A 218 24.79 28.97 -8.17
N THR A 219 23.68 29.66 -8.43
CA THR A 219 22.44 29.02 -8.91
C THR A 219 22.58 28.36 -10.28
N ALA A 220 23.61 28.72 -11.06
CA ALA A 220 23.97 28.04 -12.30
C ALA A 220 24.44 26.59 -12.09
N LEU A 221 24.79 26.21 -10.86
CA LEU A 221 25.17 24.84 -10.50
C LEU A 221 23.97 24.01 -10.04
N LEU A 222 22.74 24.49 -10.21
CA LEU A 222 21.51 23.74 -9.90
C LEU A 222 20.97 23.05 -11.15
N ARG A 223 20.55 21.79 -11.00
CA ARG A 223 20.07 20.94 -12.09
C ARG A 223 18.61 21.22 -12.44
N ASP A 224 17.76 21.34 -11.43
CA ASP A 224 16.30 21.52 -11.55
C ASP A 224 15.79 22.80 -10.85
N GLY A 225 16.73 23.70 -10.57
CA GLY A 225 16.52 24.92 -9.83
C GLY A 225 16.42 24.78 -8.31
N ILE A 226 16.57 23.57 -7.76
CA ILE A 226 16.64 23.31 -6.32
C ILE A 226 17.91 22.51 -5.97
N HIS A 227 18.13 21.39 -6.67
CA HIS A 227 19.18 20.43 -6.37
C HIS A 227 20.48 20.79 -7.10
N PRO A 228 21.63 20.78 -6.41
CA PRO A 228 22.93 20.90 -7.06
C PRO A 228 23.18 19.82 -8.13
N THR A 229 23.95 20.17 -9.16
CA THR A 229 24.65 19.23 -10.04
C THR A 229 25.81 18.56 -9.28
N ASP A 230 26.45 17.53 -9.82
CA ASP A 230 27.66 16.95 -9.20
C ASP A 230 28.75 17.98 -8.94
N GLY A 231 28.95 18.92 -9.88
CA GLY A 231 29.86 20.04 -9.70
C GLY A 231 29.42 20.95 -8.56
N GLY A 232 28.11 21.22 -8.46
CA GLY A 232 27.53 21.97 -7.36
C GLY A 232 27.68 21.29 -6.00
N TYR A 233 27.47 19.97 -5.92
CA TYR A 233 27.65 19.20 -4.70
C TYR A 233 29.11 19.20 -4.23
N ARG A 234 30.08 19.11 -5.16
CA ARG A 234 31.49 19.32 -4.83
C ARG A 234 31.73 20.72 -4.27
N THR A 235 31.29 21.77 -4.96
CA THR A 235 31.41 23.15 -4.45
C THR A 235 30.78 23.33 -3.07
N MET A 236 29.63 22.71 -2.82
CA MET A 236 28.96 22.77 -1.52
C MET A 236 29.79 22.08 -0.43
N GLY A 237 30.50 20.99 -0.77
CA GLY A 237 31.46 20.32 0.11
C GLY A 237 32.64 21.22 0.47
N ASP A 238 33.23 21.88 -0.54
CA ASP A 238 34.32 22.86 -0.34
C ASP A 238 33.88 23.99 0.61
N TRP A 239 32.62 24.42 0.53
CA TRP A 239 32.07 25.49 1.36
C TRP A 239 31.86 25.03 2.80
N TRP A 240 31.28 23.85 3.01
CA TRP A 240 31.17 23.27 4.35
C TRP A 240 32.53 23.12 5.01
N TYR A 241 33.52 22.65 4.26
CA TYR A 241 34.90 22.55 4.72
C TYR A 241 35.48 23.92 5.12
N ASP A 242 35.37 24.92 4.24
CA ASP A 242 35.82 26.28 4.50
C ASP A 242 35.19 26.86 5.77
N PHE A 243 33.87 26.74 5.94
CA PHE A 243 33.20 27.21 7.15
C PHE A 243 33.66 26.49 8.41
N MET A 244 33.92 25.19 8.34
CA MET A 244 34.44 24.43 9.48
C MET A 244 35.84 24.92 9.89
N THR A 245 36.71 25.28 8.95
CA THR A 245 38.06 25.80 9.28
C THR A 245 38.05 27.19 9.91
N GLN A 246 36.95 27.93 9.80
CA GLN A 246 36.78 29.26 10.42
C GLN A 246 36.29 29.16 11.89
N ILE A 247 35.89 27.98 12.36
CA ILE A 247 35.41 27.78 13.72
C ILE A 247 36.57 27.87 14.73
N PRO A 248 36.42 28.57 15.86
CA PRO A 248 37.39 28.54 16.94
C PRO A 248 37.70 27.09 17.35
N PRO A 249 38.96 26.64 17.33
CA PRO A 249 39.29 25.26 17.66
C PRO A 249 38.80 24.82 19.06
N SER A 250 38.62 25.77 19.98
CA SER A 250 38.06 25.52 21.31
C SER A 250 36.58 25.14 21.33
N TRP A 251 35.84 25.33 20.23
CA TRP A 251 34.42 24.94 20.14
C TRP A 251 34.25 23.44 19.84
N ILE A 252 35.28 22.80 19.29
CA ILE A 252 35.25 21.38 18.90
C ILE A 252 36.01 20.57 19.94
N SER A 253 35.28 19.79 20.73
CA SER A 253 35.82 18.87 21.74
C SER A 253 35.97 17.45 21.18
N VAL A 254 36.65 16.56 21.91
CA VAL A 254 36.71 15.12 21.53
C VAL A 254 35.28 14.53 21.57
N PRO A 255 34.87 13.73 20.57
CA PRO A 255 33.54 13.11 20.57
C PRO A 255 33.29 12.26 21.82
N GLU A 256 32.10 12.38 22.41
CA GLU A 256 31.67 11.59 23.57
C GLU A 256 31.41 10.12 23.14
N GLY A 257 31.97 9.15 23.87
CA GLY A 257 31.74 7.72 23.62
C GLY A 257 32.48 7.13 22.40
N PRO A 258 32.39 5.80 22.20
CA PRO A 258 32.98 5.13 21.05
C PRO A 258 32.40 5.67 19.74
N ASP A 259 33.11 5.47 18.63
CA ASP A 259 32.51 5.74 17.31
C ASP A 259 31.27 4.88 17.13
N PRO A 260 30.26 5.36 16.37
CA PRO A 260 29.07 4.59 16.09
C PRO A 260 29.49 3.19 15.68
N VAL A 261 29.02 2.19 16.41
CA VAL A 261 29.20 0.80 15.99
C VAL A 261 28.42 0.68 14.71
N ARG A 262 29.12 0.79 13.59
CA ARG A 262 28.61 0.42 12.29
C ARG A 262 28.55 -1.09 12.37
N ASP A 263 27.40 -1.60 12.80
CA ASP A 263 27.19 -3.02 12.86
C ASP A 263 27.16 -3.52 11.42
N ILE A 264 28.36 -3.78 10.89
CA ILE A 264 28.58 -4.69 9.79
C ILE A 264 28.50 -6.12 10.35
N SER A 265 27.48 -6.42 11.17
CA SER A 265 27.04 -7.80 11.41
C SER A 265 26.38 -8.29 10.11
N SER A 266 27.26 -8.61 9.18
CA SER A 266 27.18 -9.69 8.19
C SER A 266 25.79 -10.28 7.95
N ASN A 267 24.85 -9.48 7.43
CA ASN A 267 23.66 -9.81 6.61
C ASN A 267 22.62 -8.67 6.65
N GLY A 268 22.75 -7.69 7.55
CA GLY A 268 22.07 -6.39 7.47
C GLY A 268 20.54 -6.36 7.61
N GLY A 269 19.81 -7.48 7.58
CA GLY A 269 18.37 -7.49 7.82
C GLY A 269 17.96 -7.20 9.27
N PRO A 270 16.65 -7.24 9.59
CA PRO A 270 16.14 -6.88 10.91
C PRO A 270 16.84 -7.66 12.04
N ASP A 271 16.98 -7.06 13.21
CA ASP A 271 17.50 -7.77 14.38
C ASP A 271 16.47 -8.76 14.94
N GLU A 272 16.84 -9.53 15.97
CA GLU A 272 15.91 -10.46 16.63
C GLU A 272 14.90 -9.73 17.55
N ASN A 273 15.03 -8.42 17.76
CA ASN A 273 14.18 -7.64 18.67
C ASN A 273 12.96 -7.06 17.94
N ILE A 274 12.35 -7.84 17.06
CA ILE A 274 11.11 -7.45 16.38
C ILE A 274 10.00 -7.36 17.44
N PRO A 275 9.28 -6.23 17.54
CA PRO A 275 8.14 -6.09 18.44
C PRO A 275 7.10 -7.17 18.18
N PRO A 276 6.30 -7.55 19.19
CA PRO A 276 5.17 -8.45 18.97
C PRO A 276 4.30 -7.95 17.82
N LEU A 277 3.98 -8.86 16.90
CA LEU A 277 3.23 -8.53 15.70
C LEU A 277 1.81 -8.13 16.07
N ASP A 278 1.36 -7.02 15.49
CA ASP A 278 -0.04 -6.62 15.54
C ASP A 278 -0.79 -7.33 14.41
N TRP A 279 -1.34 -8.49 14.73
CA TRP A 279 -2.19 -9.28 13.85
C TRP A 279 -3.54 -8.61 13.53
N GLY A 280 -3.77 -7.39 14.05
CA GLY A 280 -4.99 -6.63 13.92
C GLY A 280 -6.00 -6.94 15.02
N THR A 281 -6.89 -5.98 15.28
CA THR A 281 -8.08 -6.18 16.12
C THR A 281 -9.27 -6.56 15.26
N SER A 282 -10.00 -7.59 15.65
CA SER A 282 -11.25 -7.95 14.97
C SER A 282 -12.22 -6.76 14.97
N PRO A 283 -12.78 -6.35 13.81
CA PRO A 283 -13.78 -5.29 13.75
C PRO A 283 -15.16 -5.75 14.22
N ILE A 284 -15.31 -7.03 14.55
CA ILE A 284 -16.55 -7.62 15.04
C ILE A 284 -16.79 -7.20 16.49
N THR A 285 -17.67 -6.21 16.65
CA THR A 285 -18.09 -5.72 17.97
C THR A 285 -19.26 -6.52 18.53
N VAL A 286 -19.35 -6.63 19.85
CA VAL A 286 -20.50 -7.22 20.52
C VAL A 286 -21.54 -6.13 20.80
N LYS A 287 -22.76 -6.32 20.32
CA LYS A 287 -23.92 -5.46 20.60
C LYS A 287 -24.98 -6.23 21.39
N THR A 288 -25.91 -5.50 22.00
CA THR A 288 -27.05 -6.13 22.68
C THR A 288 -28.03 -6.73 21.66
N PRO A 289 -28.79 -7.78 22.03
CA PRO A 289 -29.82 -8.35 21.17
C PRO A 289 -30.78 -7.28 20.58
N SER A 290 -31.21 -6.31 21.38
CA SER A 290 -32.10 -5.25 20.91
C SER A 290 -31.46 -4.34 19.85
N GLU A 291 -30.16 -4.02 19.98
CA GLU A 291 -29.45 -3.22 18.97
C GLU A 291 -29.30 -3.99 17.65
N ILE A 292 -29.01 -5.30 17.72
CA ILE A 292 -28.94 -6.19 16.54
C ILE A 292 -30.30 -6.25 15.85
N PHE A 293 -31.35 -6.49 16.63
CA PHE A 293 -32.73 -6.58 16.13
C PHE A 293 -33.17 -5.30 15.42
N GLU A 294 -32.93 -4.13 16.02
CA GLU A 294 -33.31 -2.85 15.40
C GLU A 294 -32.47 -2.52 14.15
N ALA A 295 -31.18 -2.88 14.11
CA ALA A 295 -30.37 -2.76 12.91
C ALA A 295 -30.94 -3.59 11.75
N GLY A 296 -31.27 -4.85 12.02
CA GLY A 296 -31.94 -5.76 11.10
C GLY A 296 -33.25 -5.21 10.57
N LYS A 297 -34.19 -4.94 11.48
CA LYS A 297 -35.51 -4.39 11.17
C LYS A 297 -35.45 -3.09 10.34
N THR A 298 -34.45 -2.25 10.56
CA THR A 298 -34.29 -0.98 9.83
C THR A 298 -33.78 -1.21 8.41
N ALA A 299 -32.86 -2.16 8.21
CA ALA A 299 -32.32 -2.50 6.90
C ALA A 299 -33.36 -3.22 6.02
N SER A 300 -34.14 -4.13 6.60
CA SER A 300 -35.06 -5.05 5.90
C SER A 300 -36.41 -4.42 5.49
N LEU A 301 -36.49 -3.11 5.30
CA LEU A 301 -37.74 -2.45 4.91
C LEU A 301 -38.14 -2.82 3.47
N GLU A 302 -39.06 -3.78 3.32
CA GLU A 302 -39.56 -4.30 2.03
C GLU A 302 -40.06 -3.21 1.06
N SER A 303 -40.47 -2.04 1.57
CA SER A 303 -40.89 -0.91 0.73
C SER A 303 -39.77 -0.25 -0.08
N ARG A 304 -38.51 -0.65 0.13
CA ARG A 304 -37.32 -0.06 -0.50
C ARG A 304 -36.40 -1.14 -1.06
N LYS A 305 -36.90 -2.09 -1.87
CA LYS A 305 -36.07 -3.19 -2.43
C LYS A 305 -34.94 -2.70 -3.33
N ILE A 306 -35.23 -1.76 -4.23
CA ILE A 306 -34.24 -1.19 -5.17
C ILE A 306 -33.67 0.12 -4.64
N CYS A 307 -32.35 0.20 -4.44
CA CYS A 307 -31.59 1.41 -4.08
C CYS A 307 -31.25 2.23 -5.34
N LYS A 308 -31.68 3.49 -5.39
CA LYS A 308 -31.30 4.41 -6.49
C LYS A 308 -29.97 5.12 -6.27
N VAL A 309 -29.42 5.04 -5.06
CA VAL A 309 -28.17 5.67 -4.62
C VAL A 309 -27.31 4.65 -3.85
N ASN A 310 -26.10 5.03 -3.44
CA ASN A 310 -25.21 4.16 -2.69
C ASN A 310 -25.89 3.60 -1.42
N PRO A 311 -25.64 2.33 -1.06
CA PRO A 311 -26.11 1.70 0.17
C PRO A 311 -25.84 2.53 1.42
N HIS A 312 -26.79 2.48 2.37
CA HIS A 312 -26.57 2.89 3.74
C HIS A 312 -26.37 1.66 4.62
N TRP A 313 -25.26 1.61 5.36
CA TRP A 313 -24.86 0.41 6.09
C TRP A 313 -25.31 0.41 7.55
N TYR A 314 -26.09 -0.59 7.95
CA TYR A 314 -26.48 -0.80 9.34
C TYR A 314 -25.65 -1.93 9.97
N SER A 315 -24.69 -1.55 10.83
CA SER A 315 -23.85 -2.51 11.53
C SER A 315 -24.65 -3.30 12.57
N THR A 316 -24.64 -4.64 12.47
CA THR A 316 -25.25 -5.53 13.46
C THR A 316 -24.31 -5.81 14.63
N GLY A 317 -23.00 -5.77 14.42
CA GLY A 317 -22.07 -6.46 15.33
C GLY A 317 -22.17 -7.98 15.17
N LYS A 318 -21.64 -8.74 16.12
CA LYS A 318 -21.57 -10.20 16.09
C LYS A 318 -22.96 -10.83 16.06
N LEU A 319 -23.29 -11.56 14.98
CA LEU A 319 -24.57 -12.24 14.77
C LEU A 319 -24.63 -13.63 15.42
N ALA A 320 -23.50 -14.35 15.42
CA ALA A 320 -23.40 -15.68 16.02
C ALA A 320 -21.99 -15.95 16.56
N SER A 321 -21.82 -16.99 17.37
CA SER A 321 -20.52 -17.37 17.95
C SER A 321 -19.49 -17.84 16.93
N GLY A 322 -19.93 -18.24 15.74
CA GLY A 322 -19.14 -19.02 14.79
C GLY A 322 -19.14 -20.51 15.15
N ARG A 323 -19.04 -21.36 14.13
CA ARG A 323 -18.99 -22.83 14.24
C ARG A 323 -17.91 -23.44 13.33
N GLY A 324 -17.14 -22.60 12.63
CA GLY A 324 -16.03 -23.07 11.82
C GLY A 324 -14.92 -23.63 12.71
N VAL A 325 -14.10 -24.49 12.12
CA VAL A 325 -12.98 -25.16 12.78
C VAL A 325 -11.72 -24.79 12.00
N ASN A 326 -10.68 -24.36 12.71
CA ASN A 326 -9.38 -24.18 12.08
C ASN A 326 -8.77 -25.55 11.75
N GLY A 327 -7.96 -25.59 10.71
CA GLY A 327 -7.17 -26.76 10.39
C GLY A 327 -6.22 -27.19 11.50
N ASP A 328 -5.61 -28.35 11.33
CA ASP A 328 -4.67 -28.90 12.31
C ASP A 328 -3.28 -28.27 12.24
N PHE A 329 -3.02 -27.44 11.22
CA PHE A 329 -1.76 -26.75 10.94
C PHE A 329 -0.56 -27.71 10.89
N LYS A 330 -0.78 -28.94 10.39
CA LYS A 330 0.22 -30.00 10.32
C LYS A 330 0.39 -30.51 8.91
N PHE A 331 1.61 -30.33 8.40
CA PHE A 331 2.00 -30.95 7.13
C PHE A 331 2.15 -32.46 7.26
N ARG A 332 1.40 -33.18 6.43
CA ARG A 332 1.39 -34.64 6.26
C ARG A 332 2.21 -34.98 5.02
N SER A 333 3.49 -35.29 5.25
CA SER A 333 4.45 -35.55 4.17
C SER A 333 4.07 -36.75 3.30
N LYS A 334 4.09 -36.56 1.97
CA LYS A 334 3.95 -37.62 0.97
C LYS A 334 4.64 -37.19 -0.34
N TRP A 335 5.85 -37.70 -0.56
CA TRP A 335 6.65 -37.40 -1.75
C TRP A 335 6.68 -38.59 -2.72
N GLU A 336 6.36 -38.34 -3.99
CA GLU A 336 6.31 -39.38 -5.04
C GLU A 336 7.43 -39.21 -6.06
N SER A 337 8.36 -40.16 -6.12
CA SER A 337 9.49 -40.10 -7.05
C SER A 337 9.06 -40.37 -8.50
N VAL A 338 9.35 -39.43 -9.39
CA VAL A 338 9.10 -39.55 -10.84
C VAL A 338 10.36 -40.02 -11.58
N GLY A 339 11.53 -39.56 -11.14
CA GLY A 339 12.80 -39.78 -11.83
C GLY A 339 13.18 -38.60 -12.72
N GLN A 340 13.94 -38.84 -13.79
CA GLN A 340 14.42 -37.77 -14.66
C GLN A 340 13.29 -37.24 -15.55
N VAL A 341 13.00 -35.94 -15.46
CA VAL A 341 11.98 -35.27 -16.27
C VAL A 341 12.57 -34.37 -17.35
N MET A 342 13.83 -33.95 -17.18
CA MET A 342 14.56 -33.12 -18.15
C MET A 342 15.93 -33.72 -18.49
N PRO A 343 16.31 -33.80 -19.78
CA PRO A 343 17.64 -34.25 -20.20
C PRO A 343 18.74 -33.25 -19.83
N ALA A 344 19.99 -33.71 -19.87
CA ALA A 344 21.16 -32.88 -19.58
C ALA A 344 21.26 -31.67 -20.53
N THR A 345 21.49 -30.49 -19.96
CA THR A 345 21.71 -29.24 -20.71
C THR A 345 23.19 -29.00 -20.99
N GLY A 346 24.09 -29.59 -20.18
CA GLY A 346 25.51 -29.31 -20.17
C GLY A 346 25.87 -27.94 -19.58
N LEU A 347 24.89 -27.27 -18.96
CA LEU A 347 25.07 -25.98 -18.28
C LEU A 347 25.29 -26.19 -16.77
N ASP A 348 26.01 -25.27 -16.14
CA ASP A 348 26.30 -25.36 -14.70
C ASP A 348 25.00 -25.20 -13.89
N PRO A 349 24.59 -26.22 -13.11
CA PRO A 349 23.33 -26.22 -12.38
C PRO A 349 23.26 -25.17 -11.27
N LYS A 350 24.39 -24.58 -10.84
CA LYS A 350 24.41 -23.49 -9.84
C LYS A 350 23.55 -22.29 -10.27
N PHE A 351 23.48 -22.04 -11.57
CA PHE A 351 22.73 -20.91 -12.14
C PHE A 351 21.36 -21.32 -12.70
N ALA A 352 20.96 -22.58 -12.52
CA ALA A 352 19.62 -23.03 -12.81
C ALA A 352 18.64 -22.62 -11.70
N ARG A 353 17.44 -22.23 -12.09
CA ARG A 353 16.26 -21.87 -11.28
C ARG A 353 15.03 -22.52 -11.92
N LEU A 354 13.93 -22.54 -11.18
CA LEU A 354 12.63 -22.98 -11.68
C LEU A 354 11.63 -21.84 -11.50
N HIS A 355 11.05 -21.35 -12.59
CA HIS A 355 10.20 -20.15 -12.65
C HIS A 355 9.19 -20.30 -13.79
N ASP A 356 7.93 -19.89 -13.59
CA ASP A 356 6.91 -19.96 -14.64
C ASP A 356 7.10 -18.78 -15.60
N MET A 357 7.74 -19.04 -16.75
CA MET A 357 8.01 -17.96 -17.69
C MET A 357 6.84 -17.74 -18.65
N ASP A 358 6.02 -18.77 -18.92
CA ASP A 358 4.96 -18.75 -19.94
C ASP A 358 3.52 -18.62 -19.39
N GLY A 359 3.37 -18.64 -18.07
CA GLY A 359 2.12 -18.45 -17.35
C GLY A 359 1.18 -19.65 -17.43
N ASP A 360 1.70 -20.86 -17.68
CA ASP A 360 0.91 -22.09 -17.73
C ASP A 360 0.69 -22.76 -16.36
N GLY A 361 1.20 -22.14 -15.29
CA GLY A 361 1.13 -22.60 -13.91
C GLY A 361 2.21 -23.61 -13.54
N LYS A 362 3.17 -23.89 -14.43
CA LYS A 362 4.26 -24.84 -14.19
C LYS A 362 5.59 -24.13 -14.26
N ALA A 363 6.45 -24.40 -13.28
CA ALA A 363 7.79 -23.85 -13.27
C ALA A 363 8.65 -24.43 -14.41
N ASP A 364 9.26 -23.54 -15.19
CA ASP A 364 10.16 -23.82 -16.30
C ASP A 364 11.62 -23.87 -15.84
N TYR A 365 12.49 -24.53 -16.63
CA TYR A 365 13.92 -24.55 -16.32
C TYR A 365 14.57 -23.30 -16.86
N VAL A 366 15.02 -22.43 -15.95
CA VAL A 366 15.67 -21.18 -16.28
C VAL A 366 17.14 -21.23 -15.87
N TRP A 367 18.04 -21.08 -16.84
CA TRP A 367 19.47 -20.92 -16.60
C TRP A 367 19.88 -19.47 -16.84
N ILE A 368 20.44 -18.84 -15.80
CA ILE A 368 20.88 -17.44 -15.84
C ILE A 368 22.38 -17.41 -16.11
N ASP A 369 22.80 -16.71 -17.15
CA ASP A 369 24.21 -16.58 -17.48
C ASP A 369 24.98 -15.88 -16.34
N PRO A 370 26.09 -16.47 -15.84
CA PRO A 370 26.75 -15.99 -14.64
C PRO A 370 27.29 -14.57 -14.79
N ASP A 371 27.81 -14.24 -15.98
CA ASP A 371 28.53 -12.99 -16.24
C ASP A 371 27.59 -11.91 -16.77
N THR A 372 26.59 -12.31 -17.54
CA THR A 372 25.72 -11.37 -18.26
C THR A 372 24.31 -11.29 -17.72
N GLY A 373 23.81 -12.34 -17.06
CA GLY A 373 22.41 -12.43 -16.61
C GLY A 373 21.44 -12.77 -17.74
N ALA A 374 21.93 -13.17 -18.92
CA ALA A 374 21.07 -13.62 -20.01
C ALA A 374 20.32 -14.90 -19.64
N ILE A 375 19.05 -15.01 -20.02
CA ILE A 375 18.21 -16.15 -19.64
C ILE A 375 18.14 -17.16 -20.78
N ARG A 376 18.54 -18.40 -20.48
CA ARG A 376 18.19 -19.57 -21.29
C ARG A 376 17.08 -20.35 -20.62
N CYS A 377 16.00 -20.67 -21.34
CA CYS A 377 14.83 -21.33 -20.76
C CYS A 377 14.40 -22.57 -21.56
N TRP A 378 13.89 -23.56 -20.83
CA TRP A 378 13.17 -24.71 -21.37
C TRP A 378 11.80 -24.76 -20.71
N LEU A 379 10.76 -24.61 -21.53
CA LEU A 379 9.39 -24.72 -21.11
C LEU A 379 9.10 -26.15 -20.62
N ASN A 380 8.58 -26.22 -19.42
CA ASN A 380 8.12 -27.42 -18.80
C ASN A 380 6.84 -27.88 -19.49
N LYS A 381 6.84 -29.12 -19.98
CA LYS A 381 5.68 -29.74 -20.62
C LYS A 381 5.32 -31.07 -19.95
N TYR A 382 5.73 -31.24 -18.69
CA TYR A 382 5.48 -32.43 -17.88
C TYR A 382 4.00 -32.87 -17.97
N PRO A 383 3.72 -34.16 -18.21
CA PRO A 383 4.65 -35.30 -18.22
C PRO A 383 5.43 -35.51 -19.52
N ASN A 384 5.26 -34.63 -20.50
CA ASN A 384 6.01 -34.68 -21.75
C ASN A 384 7.39 -34.02 -21.63
N THR A 385 8.20 -34.22 -22.66
CA THR A 385 9.57 -33.68 -22.72
C THR A 385 9.56 -32.15 -22.77
N TRP A 386 10.43 -31.55 -21.98
CA TRP A 386 10.61 -30.10 -21.89
C TRP A 386 11.22 -29.58 -23.19
N VAL A 387 10.78 -28.40 -23.62
CA VAL A 387 11.14 -27.84 -24.94
C VAL A 387 11.85 -26.51 -24.76
N LYS A 388 12.82 -26.21 -25.62
CA LYS A 388 13.47 -24.89 -25.57
C LYS A 388 12.45 -23.78 -25.80
N ALA A 389 12.52 -22.76 -24.96
CA ALA A 389 11.71 -21.56 -25.07
C ALA A 389 12.34 -20.58 -26.09
N GLY A 390 11.55 -19.67 -26.66
CA GLY A 390 12.01 -18.74 -27.70
C GLY A 390 12.51 -19.43 -28.97
N ASN A 391 13.30 -18.71 -29.78
CA ASN A 391 13.77 -19.21 -31.08
C ASN A 391 14.84 -20.31 -30.97
N ASP A 392 15.68 -20.28 -29.95
CA ASP A 392 16.83 -21.20 -29.80
C ASP A 392 17.14 -21.61 -28.34
N GLY A 393 16.26 -21.25 -27.40
CA GLY A 393 16.45 -21.43 -25.96
C GLY A 393 16.86 -20.15 -25.23
N LEU A 394 17.17 -19.04 -25.91
CA LEU A 394 17.45 -17.74 -25.30
C LEU A 394 16.16 -16.92 -25.18
N LEU A 395 15.87 -16.35 -24.01
CA LEU A 395 14.66 -15.55 -23.74
C LEU A 395 14.95 -14.07 -23.58
N ALA A 396 16.03 -13.76 -22.87
CA ALA A 396 16.41 -12.39 -22.56
C ALA A 396 17.92 -12.20 -22.73
N ASP A 397 18.29 -11.04 -23.29
CA ASP A 397 19.66 -10.55 -23.21
C ASP A 397 20.00 -10.16 -21.76
N GLY A 398 21.26 -10.30 -21.40
CA GLY A 398 21.73 -10.08 -20.05
C GLY A 398 21.77 -8.60 -19.61
N ARG A 399 21.42 -8.34 -18.35
CA ARG A 399 21.37 -6.99 -17.75
C ARG A 399 22.34 -6.78 -16.57
N GLY A 400 23.07 -7.82 -16.16
CA GLY A 400 23.96 -7.79 -15.01
C GLY A 400 24.39 -9.20 -14.60
N PRO A 401 25.41 -9.36 -13.75
CA PRO A 401 25.82 -10.68 -13.29
C PRO A 401 24.66 -11.42 -12.60
N SER A 402 24.67 -12.75 -12.64
CA SER A 402 23.55 -13.58 -12.16
C SER A 402 23.13 -13.36 -10.69
N ASP A 403 24.02 -12.84 -9.84
CA ASP A 403 23.73 -12.52 -8.43
C ASP A 403 22.99 -11.17 -8.25
N SER A 404 22.77 -10.44 -9.34
CA SER A 404 21.87 -9.29 -9.42
C SER A 404 20.51 -9.62 -10.06
N ILE A 405 20.30 -10.84 -10.56
CA ILE A 405 19.09 -11.18 -11.33
C ILE A 405 18.11 -11.98 -10.48
N PHE A 406 16.90 -11.45 -10.32
CA PHE A 406 15.79 -12.11 -9.66
C PHE A 406 14.64 -12.31 -10.65
N LEU A 407 13.85 -13.36 -10.44
CA LEU A 407 12.65 -13.67 -11.22
C LEU A 407 11.49 -13.85 -10.25
N ALA A 408 10.38 -13.17 -10.54
CA ALA A 408 9.14 -13.24 -9.77
C ALA A 408 8.02 -12.53 -10.50
N ASP A 409 6.79 -13.02 -10.40
CA ASP A 409 5.59 -12.35 -10.89
C ASP A 409 5.28 -11.10 -10.04
N MET A 410 5.60 -9.92 -10.56
CA MET A 410 5.45 -8.66 -9.83
C MET A 410 4.11 -7.97 -10.09
N ASN A 411 3.36 -8.37 -11.12
CA ASN A 411 2.07 -7.78 -11.46
C ASN A 411 0.89 -8.73 -11.20
N GLY A 412 1.13 -10.02 -10.99
CA GLY A 412 0.13 -11.06 -10.73
C GLY A 412 -0.51 -11.62 -12.02
N ASP A 413 0.13 -11.47 -13.17
CA ASP A 413 -0.41 -11.95 -14.45
C ASP A 413 -0.12 -13.43 -14.74
N GLY A 414 0.65 -14.07 -13.86
CA GLY A 414 1.09 -15.46 -13.91
C GLY A 414 2.44 -15.65 -14.59
N LEU A 415 3.07 -14.61 -15.14
CA LEU A 415 4.38 -14.71 -15.78
C LEU A 415 5.45 -14.12 -14.87
N ASP A 416 6.49 -14.90 -14.55
CA ASP A 416 7.62 -14.39 -13.79
C ASP A 416 8.38 -13.30 -14.58
N ASP A 417 8.56 -12.14 -13.95
CA ASP A 417 9.24 -10.98 -14.52
C ASP A 417 10.76 -11.04 -14.33
N TYR A 418 11.50 -10.26 -15.12
CA TYR A 418 12.95 -10.13 -14.98
C TYR A 418 13.31 -8.91 -14.14
N LEU A 419 13.98 -9.10 -13.02
CA LEU A 419 14.43 -8.03 -12.13
C LEU A 419 15.95 -7.92 -12.07
N VAL A 420 16.45 -6.68 -12.12
CA VAL A 420 17.84 -6.33 -11.84
C VAL A 420 17.89 -5.65 -10.48
N VAL A 421 18.43 -6.36 -9.50
CA VAL A 421 18.55 -5.93 -8.12
C VAL A 421 19.98 -5.47 -7.84
N ASN A 422 20.11 -4.25 -7.34
CA ASN A 422 21.37 -3.72 -6.87
C ASN A 422 21.81 -4.47 -5.59
N PRO A 423 22.98 -5.14 -5.58
CA PRO A 423 23.43 -5.92 -4.43
C PRO A 423 23.85 -5.08 -3.22
N ASP A 424 23.99 -3.76 -3.35
CA ASP A 424 24.42 -2.90 -2.25
C ASP A 424 23.23 -2.38 -1.42
N ASP A 425 22.07 -2.21 -2.03
CA ASP A 425 20.89 -1.62 -1.40
C ASP A 425 19.56 -2.32 -1.74
N GLY A 426 19.55 -3.32 -2.61
CA GLY A 426 18.36 -4.05 -3.03
C GLY A 426 17.38 -3.24 -3.88
N SER A 427 17.75 -2.05 -4.36
CA SER A 427 16.92 -1.36 -5.34
C SER A 427 16.72 -2.24 -6.57
N ALA A 428 15.50 -2.27 -7.11
CA ALA A 428 15.12 -3.22 -8.15
C ALA A 428 14.55 -2.49 -9.35
N ASP A 429 15.19 -2.67 -10.51
CA ASP A 429 14.66 -2.32 -11.83
C ASP A 429 13.99 -3.54 -12.44
N ILE A 430 12.86 -3.35 -13.11
CA ILE A 430 12.06 -4.44 -13.70
C ILE A 430 12.04 -4.39 -15.22
N TYR A 431 11.90 -5.58 -15.81
CA TYR A 431 11.55 -5.82 -17.20
C TYR A 431 10.36 -6.78 -17.24
N TRP A 432 9.20 -6.23 -17.60
CA TRP A 432 7.91 -6.92 -17.64
C TRP A 432 7.91 -8.03 -18.68
N ASN A 433 7.58 -9.24 -18.25
CA ASN A 433 7.43 -10.39 -19.12
C ASN A 433 6.05 -10.37 -19.79
N HIS A 434 6.00 -10.39 -21.11
CA HIS A 434 4.74 -10.51 -21.86
C HIS A 434 4.63 -11.83 -22.63
N GLY A 435 5.51 -12.78 -22.34
CA GLY A 435 5.51 -14.11 -22.93
C GLY A 435 6.04 -14.18 -24.37
N PRO A 436 5.74 -15.29 -25.08
CA PRO A 436 6.17 -15.52 -26.44
C PRO A 436 5.63 -14.47 -27.44
N ASP A 437 6.53 -13.83 -28.19
CA ASP A 437 6.19 -12.90 -29.27
C ASP A 437 7.21 -13.05 -30.42
N ALA A 438 6.75 -13.62 -31.53
CA ALA A 438 7.60 -13.87 -32.70
C ALA A 438 8.15 -12.59 -33.37
N GLY A 439 7.57 -11.42 -33.07
CA GLY A 439 8.03 -10.11 -33.55
C GLY A 439 9.15 -9.50 -32.69
N TRP A 440 9.43 -10.07 -31.51
CA TRP A 440 10.45 -9.60 -30.59
C TRP A 440 11.78 -10.35 -30.70
N ALA A 441 12.83 -9.76 -30.13
CA ALA A 441 14.12 -10.41 -30.03
C ALA A 441 13.97 -11.79 -29.37
N HIS A 442 14.63 -12.79 -29.93
CA HIS A 442 14.60 -14.18 -29.47
C HIS A 442 13.21 -14.84 -29.42
N GLY A 443 12.17 -14.21 -29.97
CA GLY A 443 10.80 -14.73 -29.95
C GLY A 443 10.09 -14.53 -28.61
N TRP A 444 10.57 -13.62 -27.75
CA TRP A 444 10.04 -13.37 -26.42
C TRP A 444 10.04 -11.88 -26.09
N LYS A 445 8.99 -11.38 -25.43
CA LYS A 445 8.84 -9.95 -25.17
C LYS A 445 9.09 -9.60 -23.69
N PHE A 446 10.15 -8.83 -23.47
CA PHE A 446 10.44 -8.17 -22.19
C PHE A 446 10.45 -6.65 -22.36
N VAL A 447 9.67 -5.92 -21.56
CA VAL A 447 9.55 -4.46 -21.65
C VAL A 447 10.09 -3.80 -20.38
N GLU A 448 11.06 -2.89 -20.52
CA GLU A 448 11.61 -2.14 -19.39
C GLU A 448 10.54 -1.34 -18.65
N GLY A 449 10.43 -1.57 -17.33
CA GLY A 449 9.48 -0.90 -16.43
C GLY A 449 10.11 0.16 -15.53
N GLY A 450 11.45 0.21 -15.46
CA GLY A 450 12.19 1.10 -14.56
C GLY A 450 12.25 0.60 -13.13
N GLN A 451 12.61 1.49 -12.20
CA GLN A 451 12.79 1.14 -10.80
C GLN A 451 11.45 0.96 -10.08
N ILE A 452 11.19 -0.24 -9.56
CA ILE A 452 9.99 -0.56 -8.77
C ILE A 452 10.25 -0.54 -7.27
N ALA A 453 11.50 -0.69 -6.84
CA ALA A 453 11.88 -0.62 -5.43
C ALA A 453 13.11 0.27 -5.25
N SER A 454 13.06 1.20 -4.29
CA SER A 454 14.22 2.00 -3.90
C SER A 454 15.24 1.22 -3.06
N GLY A 455 14.91 -0.02 -2.70
CA GLY A 455 15.77 -0.91 -1.90
C GLY A 455 15.70 -0.68 -0.39
N VAL A 456 16.33 -1.59 0.34
CA VAL A 456 16.55 -1.56 1.78
C VAL A 456 18.05 -1.81 2.05
N PRO A 457 18.75 -0.99 2.86
CA PRO A 457 20.22 -0.96 2.95
C PRO A 457 20.94 -2.25 3.39
N HIS A 458 21.04 -3.30 2.57
CA HIS A 458 21.71 -4.60 2.77
C HIS A 458 21.04 -5.73 1.96
N ALA A 459 19.89 -5.45 1.35
CA ALA A 459 19.21 -6.40 0.49
C ALA A 459 20.11 -6.76 -0.71
N ASN A 460 20.37 -8.05 -0.85
CA ASN A 460 21.18 -8.65 -1.91
C ASN A 460 20.75 -10.10 -2.10
N TRP A 461 21.42 -10.83 -2.98
CA TRP A 461 21.14 -12.25 -3.26
C TRP A 461 20.94 -13.13 -2.01
N LYS A 462 21.67 -12.88 -0.91
CA LYS A 462 21.57 -13.68 0.32
C LYS A 462 20.39 -13.34 1.20
N THR A 463 19.93 -12.09 1.14
CA THR A 463 19.03 -11.50 2.15
C THR A 463 17.69 -11.10 1.56
N LEU A 464 17.60 -10.82 0.26
CA LEU A 464 16.35 -10.53 -0.42
C LEU A 464 15.65 -11.83 -0.83
N ARG A 465 14.34 -11.89 -0.61
CA ARG A 465 13.43 -12.88 -1.19
C ARG A 465 12.25 -12.15 -1.81
N LEU A 466 11.74 -12.72 -2.90
CA LEU A 466 10.48 -12.35 -3.51
C LEU A 466 9.55 -13.54 -3.32
N ALA A 467 8.44 -13.36 -2.61
CA ALA A 467 7.54 -14.43 -2.18
C ALA A 467 6.12 -13.89 -2.03
N ASP A 468 5.10 -14.66 -2.39
CA ASP A 468 3.69 -14.25 -2.24
C ASP A 468 3.20 -14.59 -0.83
N MET A 469 3.28 -13.62 0.10
CA MET A 469 3.02 -13.90 1.52
C MET A 469 1.53 -13.83 1.87
N ASN A 470 0.71 -13.18 1.05
CA ASN A 470 -0.72 -13.02 1.27
C ASN A 470 -1.60 -13.84 0.29
N GLY A 471 -0.99 -14.52 -0.67
CA GLY A 471 -1.65 -15.37 -1.65
C GLY A 471 -2.47 -14.55 -2.65
N ASP A 472 -1.98 -13.38 -3.03
CA ASP A 472 -2.65 -12.50 -3.99
C ASP A 472 -2.11 -12.60 -5.42
N GLY A 473 -1.24 -13.58 -5.66
CA GLY A 473 -0.59 -13.89 -6.93
C GLY A 473 0.59 -12.98 -7.24
N ARG A 474 0.87 -11.97 -6.42
CA ARG A 474 1.99 -11.05 -6.62
C ARG A 474 3.09 -11.36 -5.64
N ALA A 475 4.32 -11.32 -6.12
CA ALA A 475 5.48 -11.42 -5.25
C ALA A 475 5.62 -10.16 -4.38
N ASP A 476 5.83 -10.39 -3.08
CA ASP A 476 6.16 -9.38 -2.09
C ASP A 476 7.66 -9.24 -1.90
N TYR A 477 8.11 -8.11 -1.35
CA TYR A 477 9.52 -7.86 -1.09
C TYR A 477 9.87 -8.20 0.36
N LEU A 478 10.75 -9.17 0.55
CA LEU A 478 11.18 -9.63 1.88
C LEU A 478 12.68 -9.47 2.10
N THR A 479 13.06 -9.00 3.28
CA THR A 479 14.46 -9.01 3.72
C THR A 479 14.65 -9.94 4.90
N ILE A 480 15.56 -10.91 4.77
CA ILE A 480 16.00 -11.81 5.83
C ILE A 480 17.18 -11.18 6.59
N GLY A 481 17.07 -11.16 7.90
CA GLY A 481 18.06 -10.63 8.83
C GLY A 481 18.74 -11.69 9.68
N VAL A 482 19.29 -11.22 10.79
CA VAL A 482 20.09 -12.04 11.69
C VAL A 482 19.25 -13.23 12.16
N ARG A 483 19.85 -14.42 12.10
CA ARG A 483 19.24 -15.67 12.60
C ARG A 483 17.92 -16.03 11.94
N GLY A 484 17.71 -15.51 10.72
CA GLY A 484 16.53 -15.79 9.90
C GLY A 484 15.32 -14.92 10.25
N SER A 485 15.49 -13.83 11.01
CA SER A 485 14.44 -12.81 11.13
C SER A 485 14.01 -12.32 9.75
N ALA A 486 12.80 -11.80 9.59
CA ALA A 486 12.37 -11.25 8.30
C ALA A 486 11.51 -10.00 8.46
N ALA A 487 11.59 -9.12 7.47
CA ALA A 487 10.70 -7.97 7.29
C ALA A 487 10.08 -7.99 5.89
N LEU A 488 8.88 -7.42 5.78
CA LEU A 488 8.01 -7.54 4.62
C LEU A 488 7.49 -6.19 4.14
N TRP A 489 7.44 -6.04 2.82
CA TRP A 489 6.71 -5.01 2.12
C TRP A 489 5.76 -5.69 1.13
N LEU A 490 4.46 -5.53 1.36
CA LEU A 490 3.45 -6.11 0.47
C LEU A 490 3.39 -5.35 -0.84
N ASN A 491 3.28 -6.07 -1.94
CA ASN A 491 2.96 -5.52 -3.23
C ASN A 491 1.45 -5.27 -3.32
N GLN A 492 1.08 -4.03 -3.60
CA GLN A 492 -0.31 -3.57 -3.76
C GLN A 492 -0.54 -3.00 -5.16
N GLY A 493 0.28 -3.47 -6.12
CA GLY A 493 0.15 -3.21 -7.53
C GLY A 493 -1.13 -3.78 -8.13
N SER A 494 -1.45 -3.29 -9.32
CA SER A 494 -2.52 -3.85 -10.17
C SER A 494 -1.87 -4.76 -11.22
N LEU A 495 -2.66 -5.53 -11.98
CA LEU A 495 -2.19 -6.41 -13.08
C LEU A 495 -1.51 -5.67 -14.25
N GLY A 496 -1.24 -4.37 -14.10
CA GLY A 496 -0.46 -3.56 -15.01
C GLY A 496 1.01 -3.47 -14.60
N THR A 497 1.65 -2.33 -14.89
CA THR A 497 3.07 -2.10 -14.59
C THR A 497 3.27 -1.28 -13.30
N ASP A 498 2.28 -1.28 -12.40
CA ASP A 498 2.28 -0.49 -11.18
C ASP A 498 2.62 -1.39 -10.01
N VAL A 499 3.69 -1.06 -9.27
CA VAL A 499 4.10 -1.75 -8.05
C VAL A 499 4.07 -0.76 -6.91
N LYS A 500 3.34 -1.09 -5.85
CA LYS A 500 3.16 -0.21 -4.68
C LYS A 500 3.50 -0.97 -3.42
N TRP A 501 4.49 -0.48 -2.68
CA TRP A 501 4.96 -1.13 -1.47
C TRP A 501 4.24 -0.64 -0.23
N LEU A 502 3.62 -1.56 0.51
CA LEU A 502 3.10 -1.35 1.85
C LEU A 502 4.00 -2.05 2.87
N GLY A 503 4.83 -1.26 3.57
CA GLY A 503 5.71 -1.80 4.62
C GLY A 503 4.92 -2.35 5.81
N GLN A 504 5.10 -3.64 6.10
CA GLN A 504 4.51 -4.32 7.25
C GLN A 504 5.46 -4.34 8.47
N GLY A 505 6.76 -4.12 8.24
CA GLY A 505 7.80 -4.20 9.27
C GLY A 505 8.31 -5.63 9.42
N GLY A 506 8.90 -5.94 10.59
CA GLY A 506 9.33 -7.31 10.89
C GLY A 506 8.13 -8.26 10.97
N ILE A 507 8.25 -9.48 10.45
CA ILE A 507 7.19 -10.52 10.43
C ILE A 507 7.60 -11.81 11.16
N THR A 508 8.88 -11.95 11.53
CA THR A 508 9.35 -13.05 12.39
C THR A 508 10.69 -12.68 13.02
N ALA A 509 10.89 -13.05 14.29
CA ALA A 509 12.19 -12.94 14.97
C ALA A 509 13.22 -13.97 14.47
N GLY A 510 12.78 -14.92 13.63
CA GLY A 510 13.64 -15.88 12.95
C GLY A 510 13.65 -17.28 13.56
N SER A 511 14.21 -18.21 12.80
CA SER A 511 14.30 -19.64 13.13
C SER A 511 15.52 -19.99 13.99
N GLY A 512 16.46 -19.06 14.16
CA GLY A 512 17.76 -19.28 14.81
C GLY A 512 18.86 -19.74 13.85
N VAL A 513 18.56 -19.90 12.56
CA VAL A 513 19.50 -20.37 11.54
C VAL A 513 20.47 -19.28 11.14
N THR A 514 21.77 -19.60 11.10
CA THR A 514 22.82 -18.62 10.78
C THR A 514 23.23 -18.59 9.31
N ASP A 515 23.03 -19.68 8.57
CA ASP A 515 23.26 -19.70 7.12
C ASP A 515 21.97 -19.30 6.40
N LEU A 516 21.85 -18.01 6.03
CA LEU A 516 20.61 -17.50 5.41
C LEU A 516 20.35 -18.09 4.02
N ASP A 517 21.37 -18.65 3.38
CA ASP A 517 21.22 -19.30 2.09
C ASP A 517 20.30 -20.53 2.19
N THR A 518 20.16 -21.15 3.37
CA THR A 518 19.26 -22.31 3.57
C THR A 518 17.79 -21.93 3.74
N ILE A 519 17.48 -20.64 3.92
CA ILE A 519 16.11 -20.14 4.09
C ILE A 519 15.53 -19.79 2.72
N PHE A 520 14.35 -20.33 2.45
CA PHE A 520 13.58 -20.09 1.25
C PHE A 520 12.08 -20.03 1.58
N PHE A 521 11.32 -19.52 0.60
CA PHE A 521 9.88 -19.37 0.69
C PHE A 521 9.26 -20.07 -0.51
N ALA A 522 8.21 -20.86 -0.25
CA ALA A 522 7.44 -21.57 -1.27
C ALA A 522 6.15 -22.11 -0.64
N ASP A 523 5.05 -22.09 -1.38
CA ASP A 523 3.80 -22.74 -1.01
C ASP A 523 3.94 -24.28 -1.00
N ILE A 524 4.09 -24.89 0.18
CA ILE A 524 4.30 -26.33 0.29
C ILE A 524 3.02 -27.12 0.45
N ASP A 525 1.92 -26.48 0.84
CA ASP A 525 0.65 -27.15 1.12
C ASP A 525 -0.46 -26.84 0.10
N GLY A 526 -0.22 -25.89 -0.78
CA GLY A 526 -1.08 -25.50 -1.91
C GLY A 526 -2.16 -24.50 -1.50
N ASP A 527 -1.96 -23.73 -0.43
CA ASP A 527 -2.94 -22.74 0.04
C ASP A 527 -2.81 -21.36 -0.65
N GLY A 528 -1.86 -21.24 -1.58
CA GLY A 528 -1.56 -20.04 -2.35
C GLY A 528 -0.59 -19.09 -1.66
N ARG A 529 -0.19 -19.33 -0.41
CA ARG A 529 0.73 -18.47 0.34
C ARG A 529 2.07 -19.15 0.54
N ASP A 530 3.15 -18.40 0.37
CA ASP A 530 4.47 -18.96 0.58
C ASP A 530 4.78 -19.19 2.08
N ASP A 531 5.34 -20.37 2.37
CA ASP A 531 5.75 -20.81 3.70
C ASP A 531 7.20 -20.42 4.05
N TYR A 532 7.52 -20.31 5.34
CA TYR A 532 8.91 -20.13 5.78
C TYR A 532 9.59 -21.49 5.89
N LEU A 533 10.51 -21.80 4.98
CA LEU A 533 11.16 -23.11 4.87
C LEU A 533 12.68 -23.03 5.01
N ILE A 534 13.27 -24.14 5.47
CA ILE A 534 14.68 -24.25 5.85
C ILE A 534 15.23 -25.59 5.38
N PHE A 535 16.32 -25.56 4.61
CA PHE A 535 17.11 -26.74 4.30
C PHE A 535 18.02 -27.17 5.45
N ASP A 536 18.14 -28.48 5.65
CA ASP A 536 19.21 -29.10 6.44
C ASP A 536 20.40 -29.55 5.56
N ASP A 537 21.45 -30.07 6.20
CA ASP A 537 22.69 -30.50 5.54
C ASP A 537 22.51 -31.74 4.63
N GLU A 538 21.43 -32.50 4.82
CA GLU A 538 21.02 -33.64 4.00
C GLU A 538 20.00 -33.26 2.91
N ALA A 539 19.79 -31.95 2.70
CA ALA A 539 18.78 -31.38 1.83
C ALA A 539 17.34 -31.76 2.22
N GLY A 540 17.11 -32.15 3.47
CA GLY A 540 15.79 -32.20 4.07
C GLY A 540 15.22 -30.80 4.27
N ILE A 541 13.89 -30.72 4.36
CA ILE A 541 13.14 -29.47 4.52
C ILE A 541 12.39 -29.53 5.85
N SER A 542 12.52 -28.46 6.63
CA SER A 542 11.71 -28.16 7.81
C SER A 542 11.24 -26.71 7.73
N GLY A 543 10.28 -26.31 8.56
CA GLY A 543 9.80 -24.93 8.49
C GLY A 543 8.53 -24.66 9.27
N TYR A 544 7.87 -23.59 8.83
CA TYR A 544 6.67 -23.05 9.43
C TYR A 544 5.65 -22.73 8.35
N LEU A 545 4.43 -23.22 8.53
CA LEU A 545 3.32 -22.96 7.62
C LEU A 545 2.77 -21.54 7.81
N ASN A 546 2.44 -20.86 6.72
CA ASN A 546 1.90 -19.50 6.70
C ASN A 546 0.38 -19.49 6.90
N ILE A 547 -0.07 -19.08 8.08
CA ILE A 547 -1.51 -18.99 8.39
C ILE A 547 -1.97 -17.54 8.34
N MET A 548 -3.06 -17.29 7.59
CA MET A 548 -3.69 -15.99 7.49
C MET A 548 -4.14 -15.43 8.85
N THR A 549 -4.07 -14.10 8.99
CA THR A 549 -4.58 -13.37 10.16
C THR A 549 -5.62 -12.32 9.76
N GLN A 550 -6.10 -11.53 10.72
CA GLN A 550 -7.08 -10.47 10.46
C GLN A 550 -6.51 -9.33 9.61
N LYS A 551 -5.18 -9.24 9.52
CA LYS A 551 -4.47 -8.29 8.67
C LYS A 551 -3.79 -9.05 7.54
N SER A 552 -4.13 -8.67 6.30
CA SER A 552 -3.55 -9.32 5.12
C SER A 552 -2.02 -9.18 5.11
N GLY A 553 -1.35 -10.24 4.68
CA GLY A 553 0.11 -10.31 4.56
C GLY A 553 0.90 -10.30 5.87
N LEU A 554 0.25 -10.43 7.03
CA LEU A 554 0.95 -10.74 8.28
C LEU A 554 0.79 -12.23 8.61
N PRO A 555 1.83 -13.06 8.39
CA PRO A 555 1.76 -14.51 8.50
C PRO A 555 1.89 -14.99 9.95
N LEU A 556 0.94 -15.77 10.46
CA LEU A 556 1.14 -16.55 11.67
C LEU A 556 1.90 -17.84 11.31
N PHE A 557 3.21 -17.86 11.53
CA PHE A 557 4.06 -19.02 11.24
C PHE A 557 3.85 -20.18 12.24
N ALA A 558 3.13 -21.23 11.81
CA ALA A 558 2.91 -22.43 12.61
C ALA A 558 4.02 -23.46 12.41
N LYS A 559 4.72 -23.79 13.50
CA LYS A 559 5.80 -24.78 13.47
C LYS A 559 5.26 -26.21 13.36
N GLN A 560 5.84 -27.01 12.46
CA GLN A 560 5.53 -28.44 12.37
C GLN A 560 5.86 -29.17 13.68
N GLU A 561 4.87 -29.89 14.23
CA GLU A 561 5.03 -30.63 15.49
C GLU A 561 5.88 -31.92 15.32
N GLY A 562 6.64 -32.28 16.36
CA GLY A 562 7.28 -33.61 16.46
C GLY A 562 8.61 -33.77 15.71
N ASN A 563 9.25 -32.67 15.26
CA ASN A 563 10.52 -32.69 14.51
C ASN A 563 10.50 -33.61 13.27
N GLN A 564 9.32 -33.94 12.74
CA GLN A 564 9.24 -34.61 11.45
C GLN A 564 9.56 -33.58 10.37
N PRO A 565 10.47 -33.87 9.44
CA PRO A 565 10.72 -32.97 8.34
C PRO A 565 9.53 -32.98 7.36
N ILE A 566 9.29 -31.84 6.71
CA ILE A 566 8.39 -31.71 5.55
C ILE A 566 8.86 -32.65 4.44
N ALA A 567 10.17 -32.69 4.19
CA ALA A 567 10.83 -33.62 3.28
C ALA A 567 12.12 -34.15 3.92
N ALA A 568 12.35 -35.47 3.87
CA ALA A 568 13.54 -36.09 4.49
C ALA A 568 14.84 -35.95 3.67
N GLY A 569 14.80 -35.23 2.53
CA GLY A 569 15.93 -35.07 1.61
C GLY A 569 16.21 -36.31 0.74
N ILE A 570 17.17 -36.17 -0.18
CA ILE A 570 17.61 -37.28 -1.05
C ILE A 570 18.90 -37.85 -0.50
N LYS A 571 18.86 -39.15 -0.16
CA LYS A 571 20.03 -39.86 0.38
C LYS A 571 21.24 -39.76 -0.56
N ASN A 572 22.36 -39.28 -0.03
CA ASN A 572 23.65 -39.03 -0.71
C ASN A 572 23.74 -37.74 -1.53
N THR A 573 22.65 -36.96 -1.64
CA THR A 573 22.73 -35.57 -2.09
C THR A 573 23.19 -34.74 -0.91
N LYS A 574 24.52 -34.56 -0.78
CA LYS A 574 25.12 -33.88 0.40
C LYS A 574 25.02 -32.35 0.33
N ASN A 575 24.24 -31.80 -0.59
CA ASN A 575 24.22 -30.36 -0.85
C ASN A 575 22.82 -29.91 -1.27
N TRP A 576 22.16 -29.16 -0.38
CA TRP A 576 20.87 -28.55 -0.65
C TRP A 576 20.92 -27.57 -1.84
N ARG A 577 22.09 -27.02 -2.19
CA ARG A 577 22.25 -26.11 -3.35
C ARG A 577 21.97 -26.78 -4.70
N ASP A 578 21.87 -28.11 -4.74
CA ASP A 578 21.49 -28.87 -5.92
C ASP A 578 19.96 -29.08 -6.01
N ILE A 579 19.20 -28.58 -5.04
CA ILE A 579 17.74 -28.72 -4.96
C ILE A 579 17.05 -27.41 -5.36
N ARG A 580 15.94 -27.51 -6.07
CA ARG A 580 14.98 -26.43 -6.32
C ARG A 580 13.60 -26.88 -5.87
N ILE A 581 12.85 -25.93 -5.29
CA ILE A 581 11.49 -26.12 -4.81
C ILE A 581 10.62 -25.15 -5.59
N ALA A 582 9.68 -25.69 -6.38
CA ALA A 582 8.77 -24.95 -7.24
C ALA A 582 7.68 -25.90 -7.74
N ASP A 583 6.50 -25.39 -8.10
CA ASP A 583 5.42 -26.21 -8.66
C ASP A 583 5.79 -26.67 -10.09
N VAL A 584 6.12 -27.95 -10.29
CA VAL A 584 6.58 -28.47 -11.58
C VAL A 584 5.44 -29.16 -12.33
N ASP A 585 4.37 -29.57 -11.67
CA ASP A 585 3.25 -30.23 -12.33
C ASP A 585 1.97 -29.40 -12.43
N GLY A 586 1.96 -28.20 -11.85
CA GLY A 586 0.87 -27.23 -11.91
C GLY A 586 -0.29 -27.60 -10.99
N ASP A 587 -0.03 -28.31 -9.89
CA ASP A 587 -1.06 -28.67 -8.90
C ASP A 587 -1.21 -27.65 -7.76
N GLY A 588 -0.46 -26.54 -7.83
CA GLY A 588 -0.41 -25.46 -6.87
C GLY A 588 0.60 -25.69 -5.74
N LYS A 589 1.25 -26.86 -5.66
CA LYS A 589 2.18 -27.18 -4.58
C LYS A 589 3.60 -27.20 -5.07
N ALA A 590 4.50 -26.68 -4.26
CA ALA A 590 5.91 -26.76 -4.60
C ALA A 590 6.44 -28.21 -4.53
N ASP A 591 7.05 -28.65 -5.63
CA ASP A 591 7.67 -29.94 -5.82
C ASP A 591 9.17 -29.93 -5.50
N TYR A 592 9.74 -31.11 -5.29
CA TYR A 592 11.15 -31.27 -4.94
C TYR A 592 11.96 -31.72 -6.16
N SER A 593 12.83 -30.84 -6.66
CA SER A 593 13.63 -31.05 -7.87
C SER A 593 15.13 -31.10 -7.57
N TYR A 594 15.79 -32.21 -7.92
CA TYR A 594 17.26 -32.31 -7.91
C TYR A 594 17.82 -32.00 -9.30
N ILE A 595 18.70 -31.01 -9.37
CA ILE A 595 19.42 -30.65 -10.59
C ILE A 595 20.82 -31.27 -10.55
N ALA A 596 21.07 -32.24 -11.42
CA ALA A 596 22.34 -32.94 -11.47
C ALA A 596 23.46 -32.06 -12.06
N SER A 597 24.71 -32.50 -11.91
CA SER A 597 25.91 -31.77 -12.38
C SER A 597 25.94 -31.50 -13.89
N ASP A 598 25.17 -32.23 -14.69
CA ASP A 598 25.04 -32.03 -16.14
C ASP A 598 23.80 -31.18 -16.52
N GLY A 599 23.10 -30.65 -15.52
CA GLY A 599 21.91 -29.81 -15.68
C GLY A 599 20.60 -30.59 -15.86
N SER A 600 20.62 -31.93 -15.86
CA SER A 600 19.38 -32.71 -15.88
C SER A 600 18.56 -32.56 -14.60
N VAL A 601 17.23 -32.66 -14.70
CA VAL A 601 16.30 -32.50 -13.56
C VAL A 601 15.66 -33.84 -13.20
N HIS A 602 15.74 -34.19 -11.92
CA HIS A 602 15.05 -35.33 -11.32
C HIS A 602 13.99 -34.85 -10.33
N LEU A 603 12.78 -35.37 -10.45
CA LEU A 603 11.59 -34.83 -9.78
C LEU A 603 11.00 -35.80 -8.74
N TRP A 604 10.54 -35.20 -7.63
CA TRP A 604 9.67 -35.81 -6.63
C TRP A 604 8.47 -34.89 -6.42
N LEU A 605 7.28 -35.42 -6.72
CA LEU A 605 6.04 -34.67 -6.62
C LEU A 605 5.55 -34.58 -5.18
N ASN A 606 5.09 -33.39 -4.79
CA ASN A 606 4.49 -33.16 -3.49
C ASN A 606 3.02 -33.57 -3.49
N ARG A 607 2.74 -34.73 -2.90
CA ARG A 607 1.37 -35.22 -2.64
C ARG A 607 1.00 -35.12 -1.17
N GLY A 608 1.80 -34.37 -0.40
CA GLY A 608 1.49 -34.04 0.97
C GLY A 608 0.30 -33.10 1.06
N SER A 609 -0.16 -32.90 2.28
CA SER A 609 -1.21 -31.93 2.58
C SER A 609 -1.01 -31.34 3.96
N ALA A 610 -1.38 -30.08 4.15
CA ALA A 610 -1.69 -29.52 5.44
C ALA A 610 -3.10 -28.92 5.37
N ASP A 611 -3.72 -28.78 6.52
CA ASP A 611 -4.92 -27.97 6.66
C ASP A 611 -4.51 -26.69 7.40
N THR A 612 -4.14 -25.67 6.63
CA THR A 612 -3.86 -24.29 7.07
C THR A 612 -5.10 -23.41 7.06
N SER A 613 -6.26 -23.99 6.72
CA SER A 613 -7.49 -23.24 6.62
C SER A 613 -7.89 -22.63 7.95
N ARG A 614 -8.40 -21.42 7.85
CA ARG A 614 -9.08 -20.72 8.93
C ARG A 614 -10.53 -21.15 8.96
N ALA A 615 -11.13 -21.02 10.14
CA ALA A 615 -12.55 -21.29 10.32
C ALA A 615 -13.44 -20.45 9.37
N SER A 616 -12.97 -19.29 8.92
CA SER A 616 -13.62 -18.43 7.91
C SER A 616 -13.62 -19.01 6.50
N ASP A 617 -12.62 -19.80 6.13
CA ASP A 617 -12.39 -20.23 4.75
C ASP A 617 -13.40 -21.29 4.33
N SER A 618 -13.93 -22.01 5.31
CA SER A 618 -14.99 -23.02 5.16
C SER A 618 -16.41 -22.44 5.22
N VAL A 619 -16.57 -21.14 5.44
CA VAL A 619 -17.89 -20.50 5.60
C VAL A 619 -18.30 -19.81 4.30
N VAL A 620 -19.49 -20.18 3.83
CA VAL A 620 -20.18 -19.56 2.69
C VAL A 620 -21.62 -19.21 3.07
N PHE A 621 -22.24 -18.38 2.24
CA PHE A 621 -23.64 -17.98 2.36
C PHE A 621 -24.36 -18.40 1.09
N ALA A 622 -25.49 -19.08 1.24
CA ALA A 622 -26.29 -19.62 0.14
C ALA A 622 -27.73 -19.89 0.61
N ASP A 623 -28.72 -19.69 -0.25
CA ASP A 623 -30.13 -19.95 0.07
C ASP A 623 -30.45 -21.45 -0.06
N ILE A 624 -30.27 -22.20 1.03
CA ILE A 624 -30.43 -23.65 0.98
C ILE A 624 -31.90 -24.05 1.07
N ASP A 625 -32.75 -23.28 1.77
CA ASP A 625 -34.16 -23.64 1.99
C ASP A 625 -35.19 -22.89 1.11
N GLY A 626 -34.73 -22.01 0.22
CA GLY A 626 -35.49 -21.35 -0.82
C GLY A 626 -36.35 -20.21 -0.29
N ASP A 627 -35.91 -19.56 0.78
CA ASP A 627 -36.62 -18.43 1.40
C ASP A 627 -36.09 -17.06 0.97
N THR A 628 -35.21 -17.03 -0.03
CA THR A 628 -34.49 -15.89 -0.65
C THR A 628 -33.49 -15.20 0.27
N ILE A 629 -33.21 -15.78 1.43
CA ILE A 629 -32.23 -15.29 2.40
C ILE A 629 -31.10 -16.31 2.47
N ASP A 630 -29.88 -15.83 2.33
CA ASP A 630 -28.72 -16.72 2.41
C ASP A 630 -28.55 -17.27 3.82
N ASP A 631 -28.36 -18.58 3.89
CA ASP A 631 -28.11 -19.35 5.09
C ASP A 631 -26.62 -19.37 5.44
N TYR A 632 -26.32 -19.57 6.73
CA TYR A 632 -24.94 -19.74 7.18
C TYR A 632 -24.50 -21.19 6.96
N VAL A 633 -23.66 -21.41 5.96
CA VAL A 633 -23.22 -22.73 5.50
C VAL A 633 -21.74 -22.95 5.86
N ILE A 634 -21.45 -24.15 6.37
CA ILE A 634 -20.09 -24.60 6.67
C ILE A 634 -19.78 -25.80 5.81
N LEU A 635 -18.72 -25.67 5.02
CA LEU A 635 -18.17 -26.73 4.19
C LEU A 635 -17.08 -27.48 4.96
N GLY A 636 -17.05 -28.80 4.84
CA GLY A 636 -15.89 -29.58 5.26
C GLY A 636 -14.71 -29.28 4.34
N HIS A 637 -13.56 -28.90 4.88
CA HIS A 637 -12.39 -28.47 4.11
C HIS A 637 -12.03 -29.44 2.96
N ASP A 638 -11.79 -30.71 3.29
CA ASP A 638 -11.34 -31.72 2.30
C ASP A 638 -12.49 -32.40 1.56
N SER A 639 -13.66 -32.49 2.19
CA SER A 639 -14.79 -33.29 1.70
C SER A 639 -15.84 -32.47 0.97
N GLY A 640 -15.96 -31.19 1.31
CA GLY A 640 -17.06 -30.33 0.88
C GLY A 640 -18.39 -30.69 1.53
N SER A 641 -18.39 -31.43 2.65
CA SER A 641 -19.61 -31.79 3.35
C SER A 641 -20.32 -30.54 3.85
N ILE A 642 -21.64 -30.50 3.76
CA ILE A 642 -22.42 -29.28 3.98
C ILE A 642 -23.16 -29.35 5.31
N SER A 643 -22.84 -28.47 6.25
CA SER A 643 -23.61 -28.20 7.47
C SER A 643 -24.29 -26.84 7.34
N VAL A 644 -25.60 -26.77 7.62
CA VAL A 644 -26.42 -25.58 7.34
C VAL A 644 -27.09 -25.07 8.60
N TYR A 645 -27.05 -23.77 8.79
CA TYR A 645 -27.78 -23.05 9.81
C TYR A 645 -28.68 -22.01 9.14
N LEU A 646 -29.98 -22.30 9.13
CA LEU A 646 -30.96 -21.50 8.43
C LEU A 646 -31.02 -20.09 9.01
N ASN A 647 -30.86 -19.08 8.16
CA ASN A 647 -30.90 -17.68 8.55
C ASN A 647 -32.34 -17.21 8.69
N LYS A 648 -32.83 -17.09 9.93
CA LYS A 648 -34.20 -16.63 10.22
C LYS A 648 -34.29 -15.14 10.51
N GLY A 649 -33.19 -14.41 10.30
CA GLY A 649 -33.14 -12.96 10.37
C GLY A 649 -33.24 -12.40 11.79
N PRO A 650 -33.68 -11.13 11.92
CA PRO A 650 -33.77 -10.43 13.20
C PRO A 650 -34.81 -11.07 14.14
N ASP A 651 -34.44 -11.23 15.42
CA ASP A 651 -35.32 -11.76 16.48
C ASP A 651 -35.31 -10.83 17.70
N GLU A 652 -36.47 -10.47 18.24
CA GLU A 652 -36.59 -9.47 19.32
C GLU A 652 -35.88 -9.91 20.63
N GLY A 653 -35.78 -11.21 20.89
CA GLY A 653 -35.15 -11.76 22.09
C GLY A 653 -33.68 -12.12 21.92
N MET A 654 -33.32 -12.64 20.75
CA MET A 654 -31.96 -13.14 20.44
C MET A 654 -31.12 -12.16 19.62
N GLY A 655 -31.71 -11.10 19.09
CA GLY A 655 -31.10 -10.16 18.17
C GLY A 655 -31.12 -10.67 16.74
N TRP A 656 -30.49 -11.82 16.52
CA TRP A 656 -30.49 -12.55 15.24
C TRP A 656 -30.63 -14.04 15.47
N LYS A 657 -31.35 -14.75 14.60
CA LYS A 657 -31.63 -16.17 14.76
C LYS A 657 -31.09 -17.01 13.61
N PHE A 658 -30.31 -18.02 13.97
CA PHE A 658 -29.93 -19.12 13.09
C PHE A 658 -30.52 -20.45 13.61
N GLU A 659 -31.03 -21.30 12.73
CA GLU A 659 -31.61 -22.61 13.07
C GLU A 659 -30.84 -23.75 12.40
N ALA A 660 -30.20 -24.61 13.20
CA ALA A 660 -29.39 -25.70 12.67
C ALA A 660 -30.25 -26.79 11.99
N LEU A 661 -29.92 -27.12 10.74
CA LEU A 661 -30.41 -28.35 10.11
C LEU A 661 -29.65 -29.56 10.62
N ASN A 662 -30.34 -30.71 10.71
CA ASN A 662 -29.76 -31.98 11.17
C ASN A 662 -28.96 -31.85 12.49
N GLY A 663 -29.39 -30.96 13.40
CA GLY A 663 -28.70 -30.70 14.66
C GLY A 663 -27.33 -30.03 14.54
N GLY A 664 -26.97 -29.51 13.36
CA GLY A 664 -25.66 -28.93 13.03
C GLY A 664 -24.70 -29.93 12.36
N GLU A 665 -25.08 -31.20 12.29
CA GLU A 665 -24.32 -32.22 11.55
C GLU A 665 -24.53 -32.07 10.04
N PRO A 666 -23.60 -32.55 9.20
CA PRO A 666 -23.73 -32.39 7.75
C PRO A 666 -25.03 -32.97 7.20
N ILE A 667 -25.70 -32.23 6.32
CA ILE A 667 -26.89 -32.68 5.58
C ILE A 667 -26.52 -33.49 4.33
N ALA A 668 -25.27 -33.36 3.85
CA ALA A 668 -24.67 -34.23 2.84
C ALA A 668 -23.15 -34.37 3.02
N SER A 669 -22.58 -35.47 2.51
CA SER A 669 -21.16 -35.85 2.71
C SER A 669 -20.14 -35.05 1.89
N GLY A 670 -20.59 -34.19 0.97
CA GLY A 670 -19.73 -33.46 0.04
C GLY A 670 -19.19 -34.28 -1.12
N ARG A 671 -18.58 -33.62 -2.12
CA ARG A 671 -18.09 -34.23 -3.37
C ARG A 671 -16.71 -33.76 -3.82
N ALA A 672 -16.20 -32.67 -3.25
CA ALA A 672 -14.92 -32.05 -3.59
C ALA A 672 -14.45 -31.18 -2.41
N PRO A 673 -13.18 -30.75 -2.35
CA PRO A 673 -12.74 -29.78 -1.35
C PRO A 673 -13.54 -28.48 -1.39
N ALA A 674 -13.61 -27.77 -0.25
CA ALA A 674 -14.37 -26.52 -0.10
C ALA A 674 -14.05 -25.48 -1.16
N SER A 675 -12.77 -25.37 -1.58
CA SER A 675 -12.31 -24.42 -2.61
C SER A 675 -12.87 -24.64 -4.01
N GLN A 676 -13.47 -25.81 -4.29
CA GLN A 676 -14.07 -26.16 -5.59
C GLN A 676 -15.59 -26.00 -5.60
N ILE A 677 -16.19 -25.66 -4.45
CA ILE A 677 -17.64 -25.67 -4.26
C ILE A 677 -18.17 -24.25 -4.33
N ILE A 678 -19.22 -24.09 -5.09
CA ILE A 678 -20.03 -22.88 -5.13
C ILE A 678 -21.50 -23.27 -5.05
N PHE A 679 -22.32 -22.30 -4.67
CA PHE A 679 -23.78 -22.45 -4.58
C PHE A 679 -24.41 -21.43 -5.50
N ALA A 680 -25.39 -21.87 -6.28
CA ALA A 680 -26.23 -21.01 -7.11
C ALA A 680 -27.44 -21.80 -7.62
N ASP A 681 -28.57 -21.13 -7.80
CA ASP A 681 -29.75 -21.72 -8.44
C ASP A 681 -29.56 -21.90 -9.96
N ILE A 682 -29.44 -23.15 -10.42
CA ILE A 682 -29.24 -23.48 -11.84
C ILE A 682 -30.56 -23.76 -12.56
N ASN A 683 -31.61 -24.14 -11.84
CA ASN A 683 -32.85 -24.66 -12.41
C ASN A 683 -34.08 -23.75 -12.16
N ARG A 684 -33.88 -22.66 -11.41
CA ARG A 684 -34.86 -21.67 -10.99
C ARG A 684 -35.97 -22.26 -10.12
N ASP A 685 -35.60 -23.05 -9.11
CA ASP A 685 -36.52 -23.53 -8.08
C ASP A 685 -36.39 -22.78 -6.74
N ASP A 686 -35.65 -21.66 -6.75
CA ASP A 686 -35.28 -20.80 -5.63
C ASP A 686 -34.34 -21.47 -4.62
N LEU A 687 -33.92 -22.72 -4.83
CA LEU A 687 -32.96 -23.40 -3.97
C LEU A 687 -31.57 -23.33 -4.60
N ASP A 688 -30.59 -22.84 -3.83
CA ASP A 688 -29.21 -22.88 -4.31
C ASP A 688 -28.73 -24.33 -4.41
N ASP A 689 -28.23 -24.67 -5.60
CA ASP A 689 -27.72 -25.99 -5.94
C ASP A 689 -26.27 -26.16 -5.48
N TYR A 690 -25.88 -27.41 -5.20
CA TYR A 690 -24.49 -27.73 -4.86
C TYR A 690 -23.68 -27.95 -6.13
N LEU A 691 -22.72 -27.08 -6.39
CA LEU A 691 -21.95 -27.07 -7.63
C LEU A 691 -20.48 -27.38 -7.35
N VAL A 692 -19.85 -28.12 -8.27
CA VAL A 692 -18.41 -28.43 -8.22
C VAL A 692 -17.74 -27.98 -9.51
N LEU A 693 -16.71 -27.14 -9.38
CA LEU A 693 -15.86 -26.70 -10.47
C LEU A 693 -14.59 -27.54 -10.56
N ASP A 694 -14.28 -28.00 -11.77
CA ASP A 694 -12.98 -28.60 -12.04
C ASP A 694 -11.88 -27.53 -11.94
N PRO A 695 -10.82 -27.75 -11.15
CA PRO A 695 -9.82 -26.72 -10.87
C PRO A 695 -9.02 -26.30 -12.11
N VAL A 696 -8.87 -27.18 -13.10
CA VAL A 696 -8.05 -26.94 -14.30
C VAL A 696 -8.88 -26.41 -15.47
N THR A 697 -10.03 -27.03 -15.71
CA THR A 697 -10.85 -26.78 -16.90
C THR A 697 -12.03 -25.86 -16.64
N GLY A 698 -12.45 -25.72 -15.38
CA GLY A 698 -13.65 -24.95 -15.01
C GLY A 698 -14.94 -25.65 -15.41
N ALA A 699 -14.88 -26.95 -15.73
CA ALA A 699 -16.04 -27.77 -15.99
C ALA A 699 -16.97 -27.79 -14.76
N LEU A 700 -18.27 -27.57 -14.99
CA LEU A 700 -19.27 -27.45 -13.93
C LEU A 700 -20.06 -28.74 -13.78
N ARG A 701 -20.06 -29.33 -12.58
CA ARG A 701 -20.93 -30.44 -12.19
C ARG A 701 -21.96 -30.00 -11.15
N VAL A 702 -23.19 -30.49 -11.29
CA VAL A 702 -24.35 -30.03 -10.51
C VAL A 702 -24.98 -31.18 -9.72
N TRP A 703 -25.31 -30.89 -8.46
CA TRP A 703 -26.25 -31.65 -7.65
C TRP A 703 -27.40 -30.75 -7.27
N LEU A 704 -28.58 -31.00 -7.85
CA LEU A 704 -29.76 -30.19 -7.61
C LEU A 704 -30.21 -30.33 -6.16
N ASN A 705 -30.46 -29.21 -5.50
CA ASN A 705 -31.02 -29.16 -4.17
C ASN A 705 -32.52 -29.45 -4.25
N GLU A 706 -32.98 -30.65 -3.85
CA GLU A 706 -34.41 -31.00 -3.86
C GLU A 706 -35.09 -30.69 -2.50
N GLY A 707 -34.37 -29.99 -1.60
CA GLY A 707 -34.88 -29.53 -0.32
C GLY A 707 -35.08 -30.64 0.72
N ARG A 708 -36.04 -30.39 1.64
CA ARG A 708 -36.37 -31.31 2.74
C ARG A 708 -36.96 -32.63 2.23
N ASP A 709 -36.35 -33.74 2.67
CA ASP A 709 -36.87 -35.08 2.42
C ASP A 709 -36.93 -35.90 3.72
N SER A 710 -38.15 -36.15 4.20
CA SER A 710 -38.39 -36.98 5.39
C SER A 710 -37.96 -38.45 5.23
N GLY A 711 -37.75 -38.92 4.00
CA GLY A 711 -37.21 -40.25 3.69
C GLY A 711 -35.68 -40.30 3.70
N SER A 712 -35.00 -39.15 3.72
CA SER A 712 -33.54 -39.06 3.79
C SER A 712 -33.06 -39.23 5.23
N ALA A 713 -31.94 -39.94 5.42
CA ALA A 713 -31.33 -40.13 6.74
C ALA A 713 -30.88 -38.82 7.40
N THR A 714 -30.54 -37.81 6.59
CA THR A 714 -30.15 -36.46 7.04
C THR A 714 -31.31 -35.46 6.98
N GLY A 715 -32.48 -35.88 6.49
CA GLY A 715 -33.65 -35.01 6.29
C GLY A 715 -33.57 -34.09 5.07
N TRP A 716 -32.53 -34.21 4.24
CA TRP A 716 -32.29 -33.38 3.05
C TRP A 716 -31.88 -34.21 1.84
N LYS A 717 -32.15 -33.72 0.63
CA LYS A 717 -31.88 -34.47 -0.60
C LYS A 717 -31.20 -33.61 -1.67
N PHE A 718 -30.14 -34.16 -2.24
CA PHE A 718 -29.47 -33.64 -3.43
C PHE A 718 -29.53 -34.68 -4.56
N LYS A 719 -29.85 -34.24 -5.77
CA LYS A 719 -29.94 -35.09 -6.95
C LYS A 719 -28.80 -34.79 -7.92
N GLU A 720 -27.95 -35.79 -8.16
CA GLU A 720 -26.86 -35.67 -9.12
C GLU A 720 -27.38 -35.51 -10.55
N MET A 721 -26.92 -34.46 -11.23
CA MET A 721 -27.15 -34.23 -12.66
C MET A 721 -25.90 -34.55 -13.49
N GLY A 722 -24.71 -34.47 -12.90
CA GLY A 722 -23.45 -34.65 -13.58
C GLY A 722 -22.91 -33.34 -14.17
N GLN A 723 -22.07 -33.45 -15.20
CA GLN A 723 -21.43 -32.29 -15.83
C GLN A 723 -22.36 -31.59 -16.83
N ILE A 724 -22.55 -30.28 -16.67
CA ILE A 724 -23.39 -29.46 -17.56
C ILE A 724 -22.61 -28.39 -18.33
N ALA A 725 -21.35 -28.12 -17.97
CA ALA A 725 -20.45 -27.26 -18.73
C ALA A 725 -19.06 -27.92 -18.88
N SER A 726 -18.40 -27.71 -20.02
CA SER A 726 -17.02 -28.14 -20.24
C SER A 726 -15.97 -27.23 -19.60
N GLY A 727 -16.37 -25.99 -19.29
CA GLY A 727 -15.51 -24.95 -18.74
C GLY A 727 -14.69 -24.18 -19.78
N LEU A 728 -14.09 -23.07 -19.35
CA LEU A 728 -13.34 -22.12 -20.18
C LEU A 728 -11.88 -21.91 -19.71
N GLY A 729 -11.46 -22.60 -18.65
CA GLY A 729 -10.18 -22.39 -17.97
C GLY A 729 -10.30 -22.69 -16.48
N PRO A 730 -9.28 -22.38 -15.66
CA PRO A 730 -9.24 -22.79 -14.25
C PRO A 730 -10.51 -22.45 -13.47
N GLY A 731 -10.97 -23.39 -12.65
CA GLY A 731 -12.20 -23.25 -11.86
C GLY A 731 -12.18 -22.04 -10.92
N ALA A 732 -11.01 -21.66 -10.39
CA ALA A 732 -10.84 -20.48 -9.55
C ALA A 732 -11.29 -19.16 -10.22
N ARG A 733 -11.29 -19.11 -11.56
CA ARG A 733 -11.73 -17.94 -12.36
C ARG A 733 -13.21 -17.96 -12.73
N VAL A 734 -13.98 -18.92 -12.24
CA VAL A 734 -15.42 -19.04 -12.53
C VAL A 734 -16.25 -18.43 -11.40
N ARG A 735 -17.32 -17.73 -11.76
CA ARG A 735 -18.38 -17.26 -10.86
C ARG A 735 -19.74 -17.71 -11.44
N MET A 736 -20.71 -17.91 -10.55
CA MET A 736 -22.10 -18.18 -10.93
C MET A 736 -22.98 -17.11 -10.31
N ALA A 737 -23.74 -16.39 -11.14
CA ALA A 737 -24.65 -15.34 -10.68
C ALA A 737 -25.66 -15.01 -11.78
N ASP A 738 -26.87 -14.55 -11.42
CA ASP A 738 -27.88 -14.10 -12.37
C ASP A 738 -27.50 -12.72 -12.94
N ILE A 739 -26.96 -12.68 -14.17
CA ILE A 739 -26.55 -11.43 -14.81
C ILE A 739 -27.73 -10.70 -15.44
N ASP A 740 -28.82 -11.39 -15.77
CA ASP A 740 -29.86 -10.82 -16.61
C ASP A 740 -31.25 -10.71 -15.97
N GLY A 741 -31.35 -11.15 -14.71
CA GLY A 741 -32.51 -11.04 -13.82
C GLY A 741 -33.61 -12.05 -14.16
N ASP A 742 -33.26 -13.17 -14.80
CA ASP A 742 -34.23 -14.19 -15.19
C ASP A 742 -34.41 -15.30 -14.14
N GLY A 743 -33.64 -15.24 -13.05
CA GLY A 743 -33.61 -16.17 -11.94
C GLY A 743 -32.71 -17.38 -12.14
N TYR A 744 -32.00 -17.50 -13.27
CA TYR A 744 -31.02 -18.55 -13.50
C TYR A 744 -29.61 -18.02 -13.28
N ALA A 745 -28.79 -18.76 -12.52
CA ALA A 745 -27.38 -18.41 -12.39
C ALA A 745 -26.63 -18.67 -13.71
N ASP A 746 -25.95 -17.63 -14.20
CA ASP A 746 -25.16 -17.65 -15.42
C ASP A 746 -23.71 -18.07 -15.14
N TYR A 747 -23.05 -18.65 -16.15
CA TYR A 747 -21.63 -19.02 -16.06
C TYR A 747 -20.74 -17.85 -16.48
N ILE A 748 -19.94 -17.35 -15.55
CA ILE A 748 -19.07 -16.19 -15.75
C ILE A 748 -17.62 -16.62 -15.60
N PHE A 749 -16.82 -16.48 -16.66
CA PHE A 749 -15.38 -16.72 -16.59
C PHE A 749 -14.60 -15.40 -16.59
N LEU A 750 -13.73 -15.21 -15.60
CA LEU A 750 -12.85 -14.07 -15.47
C LEU A 750 -11.54 -14.29 -16.24
N LYS A 751 -11.23 -13.34 -17.13
CA LYS A 751 -9.94 -13.17 -17.80
C LYS A 751 -8.92 -12.63 -16.80
N PRO A 752 -7.61 -12.76 -17.06
CA PRO A 752 -6.57 -12.25 -16.16
C PRO A 752 -6.84 -10.82 -15.69
N ASN A 753 -7.15 -9.88 -16.58
CA ASN A 753 -7.42 -8.47 -16.24
C ASN A 753 -8.77 -8.18 -15.55
N GLY A 754 -9.50 -9.20 -15.09
CA GLY A 754 -10.86 -9.10 -14.55
C GLY A 754 -11.96 -8.96 -15.62
N GLY A 755 -11.64 -8.96 -16.91
CA GLY A 755 -12.66 -8.95 -17.96
C GLY A 755 -13.47 -10.25 -17.94
N THR A 756 -14.70 -10.26 -18.44
CA THR A 756 -15.53 -11.48 -18.40
C THR A 756 -15.73 -12.10 -19.78
N THR A 757 -16.00 -13.41 -19.77
CA THR A 757 -16.70 -14.14 -20.83
C THR A 757 -17.93 -14.77 -20.18
N ILE A 758 -19.12 -14.29 -20.53
CA ILE A 758 -20.37 -14.70 -19.89
C ILE A 758 -21.15 -15.65 -20.80
N TYR A 759 -21.67 -16.72 -20.23
CA TYR A 759 -22.64 -17.61 -20.85
C TYR A 759 -23.91 -17.62 -20.04
N ARG A 760 -25.01 -17.23 -20.70
CA ARG A 760 -26.32 -17.23 -20.09
C ARG A 760 -26.82 -18.67 -19.90
N ASN A 761 -27.37 -18.96 -18.75
CA ASN A 761 -28.07 -20.22 -18.49
C ASN A 761 -29.41 -20.25 -19.26
N ASN A 762 -29.60 -21.32 -20.03
CA ASN A 762 -30.78 -21.59 -20.83
C ASN A 762 -31.35 -22.96 -20.44
N TRP A 763 -31.52 -23.15 -19.14
CA TRP A 763 -31.99 -24.39 -18.55
C TRP A 763 -33.30 -24.86 -19.21
N SER A 764 -33.36 -26.16 -19.50
CA SER A 764 -34.57 -26.81 -20.01
C SER A 764 -34.75 -28.17 -19.34
N GLU A 765 -35.88 -28.38 -18.68
CA GLU A 765 -36.17 -29.60 -17.96
C GLU A 765 -36.27 -30.81 -18.92
N GLY A 766 -35.41 -31.83 -18.73
CA GLY A 766 -35.59 -33.16 -19.36
C GLY A 766 -34.86 -33.48 -20.68
N GLY A 767 -33.81 -32.76 -21.09
CA GLY A 767 -33.03 -33.12 -22.30
C GLY A 767 -31.51 -32.84 -22.20
N PRO A 768 -30.67 -33.47 -23.04
CA PRO A 768 -29.23 -33.19 -23.12
C PRO A 768 -29.04 -31.88 -23.88
N GLY A 769 -29.39 -30.77 -23.25
CA GLY A 769 -29.41 -29.44 -23.84
C GLY A 769 -28.05 -28.76 -23.77
N ASN A 770 -27.82 -27.82 -24.68
CA ASN A 770 -26.78 -26.81 -24.52
C ASN A 770 -27.27 -25.82 -23.44
N TYR A 771 -27.02 -26.15 -22.16
CA TYR A 771 -27.51 -25.39 -20.99
C TYR A 771 -26.98 -23.97 -20.93
N PHE A 772 -25.90 -23.67 -21.64
CA PHE A 772 -25.25 -22.37 -21.63
C PHE A 772 -25.14 -21.82 -23.05
N VAL A 773 -25.56 -20.56 -23.23
CA VAL A 773 -25.49 -19.85 -24.51
C VAL A 773 -24.59 -18.61 -24.38
N PRO A 774 -23.67 -18.35 -25.33
CA PRO A 774 -22.79 -17.18 -25.24
C PRO A 774 -23.57 -15.88 -25.05
N PHE A 775 -23.15 -15.05 -24.09
CA PHE A 775 -23.79 -13.79 -23.74
C PHE A 775 -22.83 -12.58 -23.80
N PRO A 776 -22.14 -12.36 -24.95
CA PRO A 776 -21.03 -11.41 -25.04
C PRO A 776 -21.44 -9.94 -24.87
N LYS A 777 -22.74 -9.62 -24.94
CA LYS A 777 -23.22 -8.25 -24.74
C LYS A 777 -23.10 -7.77 -23.29
N MET A 778 -22.90 -8.70 -22.34
CA MET A 778 -22.66 -8.41 -20.93
C MET A 778 -21.20 -8.58 -20.51
N ASP A 779 -20.30 -8.92 -21.44
CA ASP A 779 -18.88 -9.05 -21.12
C ASP A 779 -18.31 -7.71 -20.61
N ALA A 780 -17.69 -7.75 -19.43
CA ALA A 780 -16.92 -6.65 -18.87
C ALA A 780 -15.55 -6.60 -19.56
N SER A 781 -15.04 -5.39 -19.80
CA SER A 781 -13.67 -5.19 -20.31
C SER A 781 -12.59 -5.57 -19.30
N GLY A 782 -12.95 -5.61 -18.01
CA GLY A 782 -12.03 -5.77 -16.89
C GLY A 782 -11.57 -4.43 -16.32
N ILE A 783 -11.05 -4.50 -15.10
CA ILE A 783 -10.58 -3.35 -14.32
C ILE A 783 -9.06 -3.41 -14.04
N ASN A 784 -8.37 -4.40 -14.60
CA ASN A 784 -6.95 -4.70 -14.37
C ASN A 784 -6.62 -5.04 -12.90
N GLU A 785 -7.56 -5.69 -12.21
CA GLU A 785 -7.37 -6.20 -10.85
C GLU A 785 -7.47 -7.74 -10.86
N ASN A 786 -6.93 -8.38 -9.83
CA ASN A 786 -6.89 -9.83 -9.72
C ASN A 786 -8.32 -10.43 -9.73
N PRO A 787 -8.62 -11.45 -10.57
CA PRO A 787 -9.89 -12.17 -10.59
C PRO A 787 -10.39 -12.66 -9.23
N ASP A 788 -9.51 -13.01 -8.30
CA ASP A 788 -9.88 -13.49 -6.96
C ASP A 788 -10.54 -12.43 -6.10
N GLU A 789 -10.30 -11.15 -6.40
CA GLU A 789 -10.91 -9.99 -5.72
C GLU A 789 -12.29 -9.62 -6.28
N ILE A 790 -12.77 -10.33 -7.31
CA ILE A 790 -13.98 -9.99 -8.06
C ILE A 790 -15.12 -10.98 -7.77
N GLN A 791 -16.29 -10.43 -7.46
CA GLN A 791 -17.54 -11.14 -7.18
C GLN A 791 -18.70 -10.53 -7.98
N PHE A 792 -19.76 -11.31 -8.18
CA PHE A 792 -20.99 -10.86 -8.84
C PHE A 792 -22.16 -11.01 -7.88
N VAL A 793 -22.68 -9.90 -7.35
CA VAL A 793 -23.74 -9.89 -6.33
C VAL A 793 -24.67 -8.69 -6.51
N ASP A 794 -25.95 -8.85 -6.23
CA ASP A 794 -26.92 -7.75 -6.36
C ASP A 794 -26.79 -6.76 -5.19
N ILE A 795 -26.08 -5.65 -5.41
CA ILE A 795 -25.87 -4.61 -4.39
C ILE A 795 -27.06 -3.67 -4.33
N ASN A 796 -27.73 -3.43 -5.46
CA ASN A 796 -28.75 -2.40 -5.58
C ASN A 796 -30.18 -2.95 -5.41
N GLY A 797 -30.38 -4.26 -5.44
CA GLY A 797 -31.65 -4.94 -5.23
C GLY A 797 -32.54 -4.99 -6.47
N ASP A 798 -31.97 -4.88 -7.68
CA ASP A 798 -32.69 -4.94 -8.95
C ASP A 798 -32.71 -6.35 -9.59
N GLU A 799 -32.39 -7.36 -8.78
CA GLU A 799 -32.40 -8.80 -9.10
C GLU A 799 -31.33 -9.20 -10.12
N LYS A 800 -30.42 -8.30 -10.50
CA LYS A 800 -29.26 -8.63 -11.34
C LYS A 800 -27.99 -8.49 -10.52
N ALA A 801 -27.05 -9.40 -10.75
CA ALA A 801 -25.76 -9.32 -10.12
C ALA A 801 -24.94 -8.15 -10.66
N ASP A 802 -24.38 -7.38 -9.74
CA ASP A 802 -23.44 -6.29 -9.99
C ASP A 802 -21.99 -6.79 -9.89
N TYR A 803 -21.09 -6.18 -10.66
CA TYR A 803 -19.66 -6.50 -10.60
C TYR A 803 -19.05 -5.79 -9.41
N VAL A 804 -18.47 -6.53 -8.47
CA VAL A 804 -17.88 -6.01 -7.23
C VAL A 804 -16.41 -6.41 -7.13
N TRP A 805 -15.55 -5.41 -6.92
CA TRP A 805 -14.13 -5.63 -6.57
C TRP A 805 -13.92 -5.31 -5.09
N THR A 806 -13.31 -6.23 -4.34
CA THR A 806 -12.99 -6.07 -2.91
C THR A 806 -11.50 -6.24 -2.69
N ARG A 807 -10.84 -5.20 -2.20
CA ARG A 807 -9.40 -5.21 -1.99
C ARG A 807 -9.01 -6.12 -0.81
N LYS A 808 -8.06 -7.04 -1.00
CA LYS A 808 -7.62 -7.98 0.05
C LYS A 808 -7.08 -7.29 1.32
N ILE A 809 -6.39 -6.16 1.23
CA ILE A 809 -5.71 -5.60 2.42
C ILE A 809 -6.66 -5.13 3.54
N ASP A 810 -7.79 -4.48 3.19
CA ASP A 810 -8.64 -3.77 4.13
C ASP A 810 -10.14 -3.85 3.85
N GLY A 811 -10.54 -4.62 2.82
CA GLY A 811 -11.93 -4.85 2.47
C GLY A 811 -12.63 -3.63 1.84
N VAL A 812 -11.89 -2.61 1.39
CA VAL A 812 -12.48 -1.54 0.57
C VAL A 812 -13.08 -2.17 -0.68
N ALA A 813 -14.34 -1.83 -0.98
CA ALA A 813 -15.07 -2.40 -2.10
C ALA A 813 -15.65 -1.35 -3.05
N LYS A 814 -15.51 -1.62 -4.35
CA LYS A 814 -16.07 -0.84 -5.46
C LYS A 814 -17.08 -1.67 -6.23
N VAL A 815 -18.10 -1.01 -6.78
CA VAL A 815 -19.17 -1.65 -7.55
C VAL A 815 -19.31 -1.03 -8.93
N TRP A 816 -19.62 -1.87 -9.92
CA TRP A 816 -20.13 -1.47 -11.23
C TRP A 816 -21.52 -2.08 -11.40
N TYR A 817 -22.51 -1.19 -11.46
CA TYR A 817 -23.91 -1.56 -11.53
C TYR A 817 -24.27 -2.12 -12.90
N ASN A 818 -25.04 -3.21 -12.89
CA ASN A 818 -25.53 -3.87 -14.08
C ASN A 818 -26.80 -3.20 -14.62
N ASN A 819 -26.66 -2.38 -15.66
CA ASN A 819 -27.79 -1.67 -16.25
C ASN A 819 -28.55 -2.46 -17.32
N TYR A 820 -28.36 -3.78 -17.43
CA TYR A 820 -29.08 -4.56 -18.42
C TYR A 820 -30.61 -4.43 -18.26
N GLU A 821 -31.29 -4.08 -19.35
CA GLU A 821 -32.76 -4.11 -19.47
C GLU A 821 -33.13 -5.24 -20.43
N PHE A 822 -33.83 -6.26 -19.94
CA PHE A 822 -34.41 -7.29 -20.79
C PHE A 822 -35.53 -6.68 -21.67
N LYS A 823 -35.37 -6.71 -23.00
CA LYS A 823 -36.42 -6.31 -23.96
C LYS A 823 -36.62 -7.40 -25.00
N GLU A 824 -37.85 -7.53 -25.49
CA GLU A 824 -38.16 -8.37 -26.65
C GLU A 824 -37.28 -8.00 -27.84
N GLU A 825 -36.93 -9.03 -28.63
CA GLU A 825 -36.05 -8.93 -29.78
C GLU A 825 -36.57 -7.87 -30.78
N GLY A 826 -35.87 -6.74 -30.94
CA GLY A 826 -36.18 -5.70 -31.92
C GLY A 826 -36.35 -4.27 -31.40
N ASP A 827 -36.28 -4.02 -30.09
CA ASP A 827 -36.46 -2.69 -29.48
C ASP A 827 -35.24 -2.25 -28.63
N GLU A 828 -34.04 -2.44 -29.17
CA GLU A 828 -32.77 -2.22 -28.48
C GLU A 828 -32.30 -0.76 -28.57
N ASP A 829 -32.44 0.01 -27.48
CA ASP A 829 -31.61 1.19 -27.25
C ASP A 829 -30.26 0.76 -26.69
N LYS A 830 -29.28 0.61 -27.58
CA LYS A 830 -27.93 0.13 -27.23
C LYS A 830 -27.15 1.06 -26.29
N SER A 831 -27.64 2.27 -26.01
CA SER A 831 -27.00 3.20 -25.08
C SER A 831 -27.21 2.86 -23.60
N ARG A 832 -28.01 1.84 -23.29
CA ARG A 832 -28.35 1.42 -21.91
C ARG A 832 -27.76 0.07 -21.48
N TYR A 833 -27.03 -0.63 -22.34
CA TYR A 833 -26.39 -1.89 -21.98
C TYR A 833 -25.02 -1.68 -21.35
N GLY A 834 -24.72 -2.47 -20.32
CA GLY A 834 -23.37 -2.61 -19.78
C GLY A 834 -23.21 -2.14 -18.34
N TRP A 835 -21.94 -2.15 -17.91
CA TRP A 835 -21.50 -1.88 -16.56
C TRP A 835 -21.34 -0.38 -16.32
N ARG A 836 -22.02 0.16 -15.31
CA ARG A 836 -21.88 1.56 -14.90
C ARG A 836 -21.12 1.64 -13.59
N GLU A 837 -19.99 2.33 -13.59
CA GLU A 837 -19.20 2.56 -12.37
C GLU A 837 -20.03 3.28 -11.29
N GLY A 838 -20.18 2.63 -10.14
CA GLY A 838 -20.79 3.18 -8.92
C GLY A 838 -19.76 3.74 -7.93
N GLY A 839 -18.49 3.37 -8.08
CA GLY A 839 -17.38 3.80 -7.21
C GLY A 839 -17.33 3.01 -5.91
N VAL A 840 -16.69 3.58 -4.88
CA VAL A 840 -16.57 2.96 -3.56
C VAL A 840 -17.94 2.95 -2.87
N PHE A 841 -18.47 1.77 -2.60
CA PHE A 841 -19.75 1.59 -1.88
C PHE A 841 -19.53 1.07 -0.45
N ALA A 842 -18.40 0.43 -0.16
CA ALA A 842 -17.95 0.12 1.19
C ALA A 842 -16.49 0.58 1.38
N SER A 843 -16.24 1.42 2.38
CA SER A 843 -14.90 1.95 2.68
C SER A 843 -13.98 0.98 3.43
N GLY A 844 -14.38 -0.28 3.56
CA GLY A 844 -13.75 -1.24 4.47
C GLY A 844 -14.08 -0.94 5.93
N VAL A 845 -13.92 -1.98 6.77
CA VAL A 845 -14.17 -1.93 8.21
C VAL A 845 -12.91 -2.26 9.03
N GLY A 846 -11.76 -2.32 8.37
CA GLY A 846 -10.50 -2.75 8.97
C GLY A 846 -10.35 -4.28 9.08
N ALA A 847 -11.14 -5.04 8.31
CA ALA A 847 -10.95 -6.48 8.12
C ALA A 847 -10.12 -6.74 6.86
N ASN A 848 -9.30 -7.79 6.86
CA ASN A 848 -8.80 -8.39 5.61
C ASN A 848 -9.99 -8.73 4.68
N GLY A 849 -9.88 -8.36 3.40
CA GLY A 849 -10.83 -8.64 2.33
C GLY A 849 -11.10 -10.13 2.12
N ASP A 850 -10.14 -11.02 2.40
CA ASP A 850 -10.33 -12.47 2.34
C ASP A 850 -11.37 -12.97 3.36
N ASN A 851 -11.63 -12.18 4.42
CA ASN A 851 -12.66 -12.47 5.42
C ASN A 851 -14.01 -11.82 5.11
N VAL A 852 -14.12 -11.14 3.97
CA VAL A 852 -15.36 -10.49 3.52
C VAL A 852 -16.16 -11.47 2.67
N ARG A 853 -17.47 -11.49 2.91
CA ARG A 853 -18.47 -12.19 2.10
C ARG A 853 -19.58 -11.20 1.75
N TYR A 854 -20.27 -11.48 0.66
CA TYR A 854 -21.51 -10.81 0.32
C TYR A 854 -22.63 -11.83 0.44
N ALA A 855 -23.71 -11.43 1.11
CA ALA A 855 -24.83 -12.34 1.37
C ALA A 855 -26.15 -11.56 1.45
N ILE A 856 -27.22 -12.10 0.89
CA ILE A 856 -28.58 -11.60 1.08
C ILE A 856 -29.02 -11.99 2.49
N MET A 857 -28.83 -11.09 3.44
CA MET A 857 -29.09 -11.37 4.87
C MET A 857 -30.55 -11.14 5.27
N ASP A 858 -31.35 -10.55 4.39
CA ASP A 858 -32.76 -10.24 4.66
C ASP A 858 -33.61 -10.08 3.41
N LYS A 859 -34.92 -9.92 3.62
CA LYS A 859 -35.96 -9.85 2.57
C LYS A 859 -35.89 -8.63 1.65
N SER A 860 -34.94 -7.72 1.84
CA SER A 860 -34.69 -6.65 0.87
C SER A 860 -34.17 -7.20 -0.45
N GLY A 861 -33.56 -8.39 -0.45
CA GLY A 861 -32.93 -9.00 -1.63
C GLY A 861 -31.55 -8.42 -1.95
N ARG A 862 -31.07 -7.44 -1.17
CA ARG A 862 -29.76 -6.81 -1.38
C ARG A 862 -28.65 -7.56 -0.66
N ALA A 863 -27.56 -7.77 -1.36
CA ALA A 863 -26.33 -8.29 -0.76
C ALA A 863 -25.79 -7.31 0.30
N SER A 864 -25.56 -7.85 1.50
CA SER A 864 -24.97 -7.18 2.64
C SER A 864 -23.48 -7.49 2.74
N TYR A 865 -22.71 -6.58 3.33
CA TYR A 865 -21.28 -6.76 3.55
C TYR A 865 -21.06 -7.51 4.86
N VAL A 866 -20.57 -8.75 4.79
CA VAL A 866 -20.41 -9.65 5.93
C VAL A 866 -18.93 -9.89 6.19
N VAL A 867 -18.50 -9.75 7.44
CA VAL A 867 -17.13 -10.09 7.87
C VAL A 867 -17.17 -11.30 8.76
N LEU A 868 -16.27 -12.24 8.49
CA LEU A 868 -16.06 -13.44 9.27
C LEU A 868 -14.87 -13.29 10.21
N ASP A 869 -15.00 -13.81 11.43
CA ASP A 869 -13.86 -14.01 12.31
C ASP A 869 -13.02 -15.20 11.81
N PRO A 870 -11.71 -15.05 11.49
CA PRO A 870 -10.88 -16.12 10.97
C PRO A 870 -10.75 -17.31 11.92
N ALA A 871 -10.80 -17.08 13.23
CA ALA A 871 -10.54 -18.14 14.19
C ALA A 871 -11.79 -19.00 14.47
N THR A 872 -12.99 -18.45 14.26
CA THR A 872 -14.25 -19.09 14.65
C THR A 872 -15.30 -19.18 13.52
N GLY A 873 -15.10 -18.48 12.41
CA GLY A 873 -16.09 -18.30 11.35
C GLY A 873 -17.29 -17.46 11.78
N ALA A 874 -17.20 -16.71 12.90
CA ALA A 874 -18.31 -15.93 13.41
C ALA A 874 -18.66 -14.75 12.48
N PRO A 875 -19.92 -14.61 12.05
CA PRO A 875 -20.30 -13.51 11.16
C PRO A 875 -20.70 -12.24 11.93
N ALA A 876 -20.35 -11.10 11.35
CA ALA A 876 -20.96 -9.79 11.62
C ALA A 876 -21.33 -9.15 10.29
N ALA A 877 -22.49 -8.50 10.20
CA ALA A 877 -22.97 -7.89 8.98
C ALA A 877 -23.03 -6.36 9.11
N TRP A 878 -22.78 -5.72 7.98
CA TRP A 878 -23.24 -4.37 7.68
C TRP A 878 -24.36 -4.56 6.68
N LEU A 879 -25.59 -4.44 7.18
CA LEU A 879 -26.77 -4.71 6.39
C LEU A 879 -26.99 -3.58 5.40
N ASN A 880 -27.25 -3.95 4.16
CA ASN A 880 -27.45 -3.02 3.06
C ASN A 880 -28.85 -2.41 3.12
N GLY A 881 -28.95 -1.19 3.63
CA GLY A 881 -30.18 -0.41 3.66
C GLY A 881 -30.28 0.60 2.51
N CYS A 882 -31.50 0.86 2.03
CA CYS A 882 -31.77 2.00 1.14
C CYS A 882 -32.38 3.15 1.94
N ASP A 883 -31.79 4.34 1.81
CA ASP A 883 -32.35 5.59 2.33
C ASP A 883 -32.97 6.44 1.21
N ASP A 884 -34.02 5.90 0.57
CA ASP A 884 -34.87 6.65 -0.37
C ASP A 884 -35.77 7.68 0.35
N LYS A 885 -35.16 8.56 1.16
CA LYS A 885 -35.87 9.72 1.71
C LYS A 885 -36.01 10.79 0.63
N GLY A 886 -36.94 10.52 -0.30
CA GLY A 886 -37.59 11.50 -1.18
C GLY A 886 -36.76 11.95 -2.37
N ASP A 887 -37.36 11.86 -3.55
CA ASP A 887 -36.86 12.43 -4.81
C ASP A 887 -36.34 13.87 -4.62
N SER A 888 -35.02 14.01 -4.68
CA SER A 888 -34.38 15.22 -5.19
C SER A 888 -33.21 14.76 -6.07
N PRO A 889 -33.05 15.30 -7.29
CA PRO A 889 -32.01 14.88 -8.23
C PRO A 889 -30.65 15.35 -7.71
N ARG A 890 -30.09 14.61 -6.76
CA ARG A 890 -28.78 14.83 -6.20
C ARG A 890 -28.11 13.47 -6.12
N GLY A 891 -27.47 13.08 -7.22
CA GLY A 891 -26.41 12.09 -7.14
C GLY A 891 -25.33 12.56 -6.16
N PRO A 892 -24.53 11.64 -5.60
CA PRO A 892 -23.43 12.02 -4.73
C PRO A 892 -22.47 12.96 -5.48
N VAL A 893 -22.17 14.11 -4.89
CA VAL A 893 -21.05 14.94 -5.32
C VAL A 893 -19.79 14.28 -4.76
N SER A 894 -18.95 13.77 -5.66
CA SER A 894 -17.61 13.31 -5.33
C SER A 894 -16.78 14.46 -4.76
N CYS A 895 -16.24 14.30 -3.56
CA CYS A 895 -15.21 15.18 -3.03
C CYS A 895 -13.83 14.58 -3.33
N GLU A 896 -13.39 14.67 -4.59
CA GLU A 896 -11.96 14.74 -4.92
C GLU A 896 -11.73 16.02 -5.73
N GLY A 897 -10.59 16.68 -5.49
CA GLY A 897 -10.32 18.03 -5.95
C GLY A 897 -10.44 18.21 -7.47
N GLY A 898 -11.52 18.86 -7.91
CA GLY A 898 -11.68 19.27 -9.30
C GLY A 898 -13.02 19.97 -9.52
N VAL A 899 -12.96 21.23 -9.95
CA VAL A 899 -14.12 22.08 -10.21
C VAL A 899 -14.99 21.48 -11.33
N ALA A 900 -16.23 21.10 -11.05
CA ALA A 900 -17.22 20.76 -12.08
C ALA A 900 -18.03 22.00 -12.47
N ASN A 901 -17.78 22.52 -13.68
CA ASN A 901 -18.72 23.39 -14.39
C ASN A 901 -19.65 22.51 -15.24
N ASN A 902 -20.97 22.68 -15.15
CA ASN A 902 -21.85 22.44 -16.29
C ASN A 902 -23.00 23.46 -16.30
N PRO A 903 -23.27 24.17 -17.42
CA PRO A 903 -24.35 25.14 -17.53
C PRO A 903 -25.68 24.43 -17.83
N TYR A 904 -26.79 25.08 -17.52
CA TYR A 904 -28.20 24.68 -17.72
C TYR A 904 -28.86 23.92 -16.56
N HIS A 905 -29.62 24.67 -15.75
CA HIS A 905 -30.87 24.19 -15.16
C HIS A 905 -31.94 25.33 -15.11
N PRO A 906 -33.25 25.01 -15.19
CA PRO A 906 -34.34 25.98 -15.26
C PRO A 906 -34.60 26.67 -13.91
N ALA A 907 -35.21 27.87 -13.96
CA ALA A 907 -35.49 28.73 -12.82
C ALA A 907 -36.38 28.05 -11.75
N GLY A 908 -35.92 28.01 -10.49
CA GLY A 908 -36.75 27.54 -9.38
C GLY A 908 -36.08 27.34 -8.02
N ASP A 909 -34.81 26.95 -7.95
CA ASP A 909 -34.21 26.51 -6.67
C ASP A 909 -33.24 27.51 -6.03
N SER A 910 -33.35 27.62 -4.70
CA SER A 910 -32.56 28.47 -3.80
C SER A 910 -31.09 28.02 -3.69
N PHE A 911 -30.15 28.96 -3.86
CA PHE A 911 -28.72 28.76 -3.66
C PHE A 911 -28.32 28.90 -2.18
N GLY A 912 -27.45 28.02 -1.69
CA GLY A 912 -26.71 28.20 -0.44
C GLY A 912 -25.22 27.94 -0.69
N TRP A 913 -24.36 28.81 -0.20
CA TRP A 913 -22.90 28.60 -0.20
C TRP A 913 -22.49 28.10 1.17
N ALA A 914 -21.79 26.96 1.25
CA ALA A 914 -21.04 26.58 2.43
C ALA A 914 -19.58 26.96 2.18
N VAL A 915 -19.03 27.88 2.98
CA VAL A 915 -17.57 28.10 3.03
C VAL A 915 -17.05 27.28 4.19
N TYR A 916 -16.36 26.19 3.89
CA TYR A 916 -15.60 25.44 4.90
C TYR A 916 -14.35 26.24 5.26
N ILE A 917 -14.29 26.74 6.49
CA ILE A 917 -13.09 27.33 7.07
C ILE A 917 -12.53 26.28 8.04
N PRO A 918 -11.51 25.50 7.67
CA PRO A 918 -10.76 24.76 8.66
C PRO A 918 -10.10 25.79 9.58
N GLU A 919 -10.31 25.69 10.89
CA GLU A 919 -9.56 26.56 11.80
C GLU A 919 -8.05 26.32 11.63
N PRO A 920 -7.25 27.39 11.55
CA PRO A 920 -5.93 27.41 12.15
C PRO A 920 -6.10 27.96 13.57
N ILE A 921 -6.05 27.15 14.63
CA ILE A 921 -5.95 27.74 15.98
C ILE A 921 -4.48 28.04 16.30
N GLY A 922 -4.14 29.31 16.12
CA GLY A 922 -3.21 30.06 16.94
C GLY A 922 -3.90 31.14 17.78
N LEU A 923 -5.13 30.91 18.25
CA LEU A 923 -5.79 31.78 19.23
C LEU A 923 -5.57 31.22 20.64
N THR A 924 -4.76 31.92 21.44
CA THR A 924 -4.52 31.67 22.87
C THR A 924 -5.70 32.16 23.75
N PRO A 925 -5.78 31.74 25.03
CA PRO A 925 -7.03 31.31 25.68
C PRO A 925 -7.73 32.43 26.45
N ALA A 926 -9.06 32.53 26.32
CA ALA A 926 -9.88 33.38 27.18
C ALA A 926 -11.11 32.69 27.79
N TYR A 927 -11.30 31.38 27.62
CA TYR A 927 -12.48 30.69 28.18
C TYR A 927 -12.13 29.28 28.69
N GLU A 928 -12.37 29.04 29.99
CA GLU A 928 -12.34 27.70 30.61
C GLU A 928 -13.44 26.81 30.00
N VAL A 929 -13.07 25.56 29.68
CA VAL A 929 -14.00 24.50 29.28
C VAL A 929 -14.20 23.59 30.49
N GLN A 930 -15.44 23.50 30.99
CA GLN A 930 -15.83 22.59 32.08
C GLN A 930 -16.53 21.37 31.47
N GLU A 931 -16.07 20.16 31.82
CA GLU A 931 -16.58 18.88 31.29
C GLU A 931 -17.94 18.48 31.86
N CYS A 932 -18.86 18.07 30.99
CA CYS A 932 -20.08 17.32 31.33
C CYS A 932 -20.52 16.44 30.15
N GLY A 933 -20.15 15.15 30.15
CA GLY A 933 -20.77 14.08 29.34
C GLY A 933 -20.54 14.13 27.81
N ASN A 934 -20.58 12.96 27.17
CA ASN A 934 -20.29 12.80 25.73
C ASN A 934 -21.23 13.67 24.85
N HIS A 935 -20.62 14.33 23.85
CA HIS A 935 -21.15 15.24 22.82
C HIS A 935 -21.00 16.76 23.08
N PHE A 936 -20.02 17.37 22.41
CA PHE A 936 -19.65 18.79 22.45
C PHE A 936 -20.24 19.57 21.25
N LEU A 937 -21.28 20.40 21.46
CA LEU A 937 -21.41 21.81 20.98
C LEU A 937 -22.81 22.40 21.23
N LYS A 938 -22.87 23.40 22.12
CA LYS A 938 -23.86 24.51 22.14
C LYS A 938 -23.11 25.81 22.46
N VAL A 939 -23.09 26.77 21.54
CA VAL A 939 -22.45 28.11 21.68
C VAL A 939 -23.39 29.08 20.93
N LEU A 940 -24.07 30.12 21.45
CA LEU A 940 -23.95 30.97 22.65
C LEU A 940 -25.32 31.59 23.10
N LYS A 941 -25.59 31.51 24.42
CA LYS A 941 -26.49 32.24 25.38
C LYS A 941 -27.58 33.21 24.85
N LYS A 942 -28.83 33.24 25.37
CA LYS A 942 -29.26 33.38 26.78
C LYS A 942 -30.76 33.00 26.96
N GLN A 943 -31.08 32.26 28.03
CA GLN A 943 -32.38 32.04 28.69
C GLN A 943 -33.54 31.37 27.90
N GLY A 944 -33.80 30.09 28.25
CA GLY A 944 -35.14 29.50 28.25
C GLY A 944 -35.34 28.29 27.34
N GLY A 945 -35.58 27.12 27.94
CA GLY A 945 -36.31 25.99 27.35
C GLY A 945 -35.58 25.10 26.35
N CYS A 946 -35.54 23.79 26.63
CA CYS A 946 -35.16 22.76 25.66
C CYS A 946 -36.37 22.38 24.81
N GLU A 947 -36.33 22.67 23.51
CA GLU A 947 -37.06 21.92 22.47
C GLU A 947 -36.17 21.79 21.23
N THR A 948 -36.13 20.60 20.65
CA THR A 948 -35.36 20.20 19.45
C THR A 948 -36.28 20.12 18.24
N PRO A 949 -35.86 20.60 17.06
CA PRO A 949 -36.29 20.04 15.77
C PRO A 949 -35.16 19.20 15.16
N THR A 950 -35.44 17.92 14.96
CA THR A 950 -34.64 16.96 14.22
C THR A 950 -34.91 17.07 12.71
N SER A 951 -33.87 17.33 11.92
CA SER A 951 -33.74 16.90 10.52
C SER A 951 -32.39 17.40 10.01
N TRP A 952 -31.82 16.73 8.99
CA TRP A 952 -30.52 17.00 8.36
C TRP A 952 -29.33 16.36 9.10
N GLY A 953 -29.28 15.03 9.02
CA GLY A 953 -28.21 14.18 9.55
C GLY A 953 -26.85 14.46 8.92
N CYS A 954 -26.07 15.31 9.59
CA CYS A 954 -24.62 15.29 9.56
C CYS A 954 -24.15 15.15 11.01
N ASP A 955 -23.53 14.02 11.36
CA ASP A 955 -22.70 13.96 12.56
C ASP A 955 -21.40 14.73 12.26
N ALA A 956 -21.26 15.90 12.87
CA ALA A 956 -20.13 16.78 12.68
C ALA A 956 -18.89 16.27 13.42
N TYR A 957 -17.92 15.70 12.69
CA TYR A 957 -16.54 15.58 13.17
C TYR A 957 -15.74 16.81 12.73
N GLY A 958 -15.85 17.91 13.50
CA GLY A 958 -15.00 19.10 13.33
C GLY A 958 -15.65 20.42 13.75
N ARG A 959 -14.86 21.36 14.29
CA ARG A 959 -15.32 22.72 14.66
C ARG A 959 -15.32 23.63 13.42
N GLY A 960 -16.42 24.33 13.15
CA GLY A 960 -16.53 25.30 12.05
C GLY A 960 -17.66 26.32 12.26
N VAL A 961 -17.58 27.49 11.60
CA VAL A 961 -18.60 28.58 11.67
C VAL A 961 -19.48 28.56 10.42
N LEU A 962 -20.81 28.54 10.62
CA LEU A 962 -21.80 28.64 9.56
C LEU A 962 -22.26 30.11 9.38
N LEU A 963 -22.17 30.66 8.16
CA LEU A 963 -22.77 31.96 7.82
C LEU A 963 -24.09 31.73 7.07
N HIS A 964 -25.20 32.29 7.58
CA HIS A 964 -26.51 32.25 6.92
C HIS A 964 -26.75 33.52 6.10
N PHE A 965 -27.15 33.37 4.84
CA PHE A 965 -27.67 34.45 4.01
C PHE A 965 -29.20 34.44 4.07
N ASP A 966 -29.83 35.60 4.19
CA ASP A 966 -31.29 35.70 4.07
C ASP A 966 -31.68 35.66 2.58
N THR A 967 -32.24 34.54 2.15
CA THR A 967 -32.65 34.27 0.77
C THR A 967 -34.13 34.57 0.52
N SER A 968 -34.80 35.27 1.43
CA SER A 968 -36.24 35.57 1.32
C SER A 968 -36.62 36.62 0.25
N ILE A 969 -35.67 37.20 -0.48
CA ILE A 969 -35.90 38.27 -1.46
C ILE A 969 -35.88 37.72 -2.89
N PHE A 970 -37.06 37.68 -3.52
CA PHE A 970 -37.24 37.28 -4.92
C PHE A 970 -37.01 38.45 -5.88
N CYS A 971 -36.01 38.34 -6.76
CA CYS A 971 -35.76 39.34 -7.81
C CYS A 971 -36.52 39.04 -9.10
N GLY A 972 -37.06 40.09 -9.74
CA GLY A 972 -37.85 39.97 -10.97
C GLY A 972 -37.01 39.58 -12.20
N LYS A 973 -37.68 39.19 -13.28
CA LYS A 973 -37.04 38.76 -14.54
C LYS A 973 -36.14 39.88 -15.09
N GLY A 974 -34.83 39.63 -15.18
CA GLY A 974 -33.82 40.62 -15.61
C GLY A 974 -33.12 41.37 -14.47
N GLN A 975 -33.30 40.92 -13.22
CA GLN A 975 -32.61 41.45 -12.04
C GLN A 975 -31.74 40.38 -11.35
N VAL A 976 -30.65 40.80 -10.71
CA VAL A 976 -29.80 39.96 -9.85
C VAL A 976 -29.80 40.50 -8.42
N GLN A 977 -29.65 39.60 -7.44
CA GLN A 977 -29.61 39.95 -6.02
C GLN A 977 -28.19 40.39 -5.63
N LYS A 978 -28.05 41.57 -5.03
CA LYS A 978 -26.79 42.15 -4.54
C LYS A 978 -26.82 42.17 -3.02
N ALA A 979 -25.77 41.65 -2.38
CA ALA A 979 -25.63 41.69 -0.93
C ALA A 979 -25.32 43.12 -0.44
N VAL A 980 -26.04 43.57 0.59
CA VAL A 980 -25.85 44.86 1.27
C VAL A 980 -25.54 44.59 2.73
N TRP A 981 -24.43 45.16 3.21
CA TRP A 981 -23.94 44.99 4.58
C TRP A 981 -24.23 46.25 5.40
N ASP A 982 -24.92 46.10 6.54
CA ASP A 982 -25.06 47.14 7.57
C ASP A 982 -24.15 46.81 8.76
N SER A 983 -23.21 47.71 9.07
CA SER A 983 -22.24 47.53 10.14
C SER A 983 -22.83 47.59 11.56
N THR A 984 -24.11 47.93 11.72
CA THR A 984 -24.76 48.10 13.04
C THR A 984 -25.71 46.97 13.42
N ASN A 985 -26.05 46.07 12.50
CA ASN A 985 -26.90 44.90 12.74
C ASN A 985 -26.46 43.75 11.81
N PRO A 986 -25.97 42.60 12.32
CA PRO A 986 -25.25 41.60 11.52
C PRO A 986 -26.18 40.68 10.70
N GLN A 987 -27.11 41.25 9.94
CA GLN A 987 -27.86 40.56 8.89
C GLN A 987 -27.37 41.05 7.53
N ILE A 988 -27.01 40.12 6.64
CA ILE A 988 -26.73 40.41 5.24
C ILE A 988 -28.06 40.52 4.52
N GLY A 989 -28.51 41.74 4.20
CA GLY A 989 -29.68 41.96 3.35
C GLY A 989 -29.34 41.84 1.87
N GLY A 990 -30.32 41.55 1.01
CA GLY A 990 -30.16 41.58 -0.45
C GLY A 990 -31.01 42.69 -1.09
N GLU A 991 -30.51 43.35 -2.13
CA GLU A 991 -31.30 44.25 -3.00
C GLU A 991 -31.29 43.75 -4.46
N CYS A 992 -32.39 43.94 -5.21
CA CYS A 992 -32.47 43.51 -6.60
C CYS A 992 -32.03 44.63 -7.56
N ILE A 993 -31.05 44.34 -8.44
CA ILE A 993 -30.53 45.29 -9.43
C ILE A 993 -30.70 44.79 -10.87
N ASN A 994 -30.92 45.68 -11.85
CA ASN A 994 -31.11 45.30 -13.26
C ASN A 994 -29.79 44.84 -13.92
N HIS A 995 -29.88 43.79 -14.76
CA HIS A 995 -28.77 43.04 -15.39
C HIS A 995 -27.76 43.81 -16.27
N GLY A 996 -27.85 45.14 -16.36
CA GLY A 996 -27.05 45.97 -17.29
C GLY A 996 -26.15 47.03 -16.66
N ASN A 997 -26.14 47.20 -15.34
CA ASN A 997 -25.39 48.28 -14.67
C ASN A 997 -24.34 47.81 -13.65
N SER A 998 -24.02 46.52 -13.56
CA SER A 998 -22.98 46.04 -12.64
C SER A 998 -21.59 46.20 -13.26
N GLN A 999 -20.98 47.39 -13.13
CA GLN A 999 -19.52 47.44 -12.99
C GLN A 999 -19.18 46.96 -11.57
N ASP A 1000 -19.27 45.65 -11.35
CA ASP A 1000 -19.07 45.07 -10.03
C ASP A 1000 -17.59 44.82 -9.77
N LYS A 1001 -17.11 45.26 -8.60
CA LYS A 1001 -15.68 45.21 -8.20
C LYS A 1001 -15.12 43.78 -8.07
N TRP A 1002 -15.99 42.77 -8.18
CA TRP A 1002 -15.72 41.37 -7.87
C TRP A 1002 -15.93 40.43 -9.06
N SER A 1003 -16.43 40.91 -10.20
CA SER A 1003 -16.61 40.05 -11.38
C SER A 1003 -15.24 39.64 -11.95
N GLY A 1004 -15.02 38.34 -12.14
CA GLY A 1004 -13.75 37.79 -12.64
C GLY A 1004 -12.66 37.59 -11.57
N LYS A 1005 -12.98 37.80 -10.28
CA LYS A 1005 -12.06 37.52 -9.17
C LYS A 1005 -12.27 36.13 -8.60
N SER A 1006 -11.18 35.50 -8.18
CA SER A 1006 -11.20 34.17 -7.54
C SER A 1006 -11.88 34.22 -6.15
N PRO A 1007 -12.41 33.09 -5.65
CA PRO A 1007 -13.05 33.02 -4.33
C PRO A 1007 -12.18 33.57 -3.19
N ILE A 1008 -10.86 33.41 -3.28
CA ILE A 1008 -9.87 33.94 -2.32
C ILE A 1008 -9.78 35.47 -2.36
N GLU A 1009 -9.83 36.08 -3.54
CA GLU A 1009 -9.77 37.53 -3.67
C GLU A 1009 -11.04 38.20 -3.14
N ILE A 1010 -12.19 37.52 -3.26
CA ILE A 1010 -13.46 37.94 -2.68
C ILE A 1010 -13.39 37.85 -1.14
N LEU A 1011 -12.86 36.74 -0.60
CA LEU A 1011 -12.70 36.53 0.84
C LEU A 1011 -11.74 37.55 1.49
N LEU A 1012 -10.58 37.80 0.86
CA LEU A 1012 -9.61 38.80 1.33
C LEU A 1012 -10.17 40.23 1.26
N GLY A 1013 -11.01 40.49 0.24
CA GLY A 1013 -11.78 41.71 0.13
C GLY A 1013 -12.73 41.94 1.31
N ILE A 1014 -13.47 40.90 1.69
CA ILE A 1014 -14.43 40.93 2.81
C ILE A 1014 -13.71 41.09 4.16
N LEU A 1015 -12.60 40.36 4.37
CA LEU A 1015 -11.82 40.43 5.61
C LEU A 1015 -11.17 41.81 5.82
N SER A 1016 -10.81 42.52 4.75
CA SER A 1016 -10.24 43.88 4.83
C SER A 1016 -11.24 44.96 5.28
N LEU A 1017 -12.54 44.64 5.32
CA LEU A 1017 -13.61 45.55 5.70
C LEU A 1017 -14.07 45.37 7.16
N LEU A 1018 -13.53 44.38 7.87
CA LEU A 1018 -13.80 44.16 9.29
C LEU A 1018 -13.00 45.17 10.15
N PRO A 1019 -13.61 45.83 11.15
CA PRO A 1019 -12.88 46.76 12.01
C PRO A 1019 -11.88 46.00 12.88
N GLY A 1020 -10.60 46.36 12.78
CA GLY A 1020 -9.51 45.72 13.53
C GLY A 1020 -9.63 45.90 15.05
N PRO A 1021 -9.01 45.01 15.84
CA PRO A 1021 -9.06 45.07 17.30
C PRO A 1021 -8.40 46.33 17.84
N SER A 1022 -9.06 46.98 18.79
CA SER A 1022 -8.56 48.13 19.53
C SER A 1022 -7.25 47.80 20.23
N LYS A 1023 -6.24 48.66 20.03
CA LYS A 1023 -4.94 48.66 20.70
C LYS A 1023 -5.06 48.34 22.20
N GLY A 1024 -4.46 47.24 22.66
CA GLY A 1024 -4.35 46.99 24.09
C GLY A 1024 -3.81 45.62 24.47
N LYS A 1025 -2.47 45.54 24.57
CA LYS A 1025 -1.64 44.53 25.25
C LYS A 1025 -1.27 43.29 24.42
N SER A 1026 0.05 43.08 24.41
CA SER A 1026 0.89 42.21 23.59
C SER A 1026 0.67 40.72 23.81
#